data_AF-A0A258TED9-F1
#
_entry.id   AF-A0A258TED9-F1
#
_cell.length_a   1.000
_cell.length_b   1.000
_cell.length_c   1.000
_cell.angle_alpha   90.00
_cell.angle_beta   90.00
_cell.angle_gamma   90.00
#
_symmetry.space_group_name_H-M   'P 1'
#
loop_
_entity.id
_entity.type
_entity.pdbx_description
1 polymer ?
#
loop_
_entity_poly.entity_id
_entity_poly.type
_entity_poly.pdbx_seq_one_letter_code
_entity_poly.pdbx_strand_id
1 'polypeptide(L)'
;MAVGDFAARLGTVITRTGPADYTDPVRFFANTYPTAGLKELLTQVLRRLSGKHGSSAVFRLDTSFGGGKTHGLIGLVHAARDGGSVPNLGEFATGIAAPTGVRVAAFDGEASDPSNGRSMGDGIRAFTPWGEIAHQIGGAAGYELVRRSDEMRRSPGADTIAELFGDAPVLVVLDELGEYLRKCPDAFGRDQLAAFMKALFSAVDGSSRAAVVFTLAVRPDGRATDAFARENEEISRIVGELESVSGRKATILNPTSDDETAAVLRRRLFERVDVNLDTIDAYCALWTEHRDRIDAHHQGGEARAALIDSYPFHPDLLDTLTGKTATLADFQRVRGMLRILAKTIASVWAKRPQDAALIHTHHVDLGDEGIRREFTTRLNQTQYDSAILNDIDGKAGRPALAVSIDAERFAGLLPYTSYVARTVFVHTMAYNNELRGLTPAHLRYSILSPGADLNFIAAAEAGFIQGSAYLDDRPGAPLRFNAEANLTQIIAREERGVESDALRVELDSRIKDIFISNSGSFETVPFPAGAFDLPDDVGDGKPRLAVIHHQALDIGGSVEEVPELIATMYRRKGQDAAGLRQLQNNVVFIVADERHAPHMAATVSRHLALRELRRPERLGELADHQQAQVVELGRRSETDIAIAIQQCYRHLFYPSRTALGGGNVTLDLATIDQTSASERPGSGQVQIVRQLASIGKLKTPEDQPDQPSYIRDRTPLKRNGQMTAADLRAEFRRDPALPMHVGDDPFKKLVIKGITDGIYVYQREALTAGKGDPVPSIVIDDGSIISTAEFARDHGIFPRREATVEQPTGSDQGTPTGGAPVQTGGDTPFGATPGSTGAATAGDQAGTATGRVVDVAASTPAFTGEGVLKDALSTVFQKARGAKVEKVSSLAITPFETAHFYLLLNVVESVPGATRKAVAEFQFETAAGSVIGVSIDGTVGDAKQTRDYVEPQLRAATERHVTAKLTLTFAEGLVLGGDEPEKIIERLTKFGTAAAFVEVTAEA
;
A
#
# COMPACT_ATOMS: atom_id res chain seq x y z
N MET A 1 15.84 -28.94 26.55
CA MET A 1 16.64 -29.10 25.33
C MET A 1 17.02 -27.73 24.80
N ALA A 2 18.27 -27.53 24.38
CA ALA A 2 18.74 -26.34 23.69
C ALA A 2 18.51 -26.46 22.17
N VAL A 3 18.69 -25.35 21.43
CA VAL A 3 18.45 -25.30 19.97
C VAL A 3 19.45 -26.14 19.15
N GLY A 4 20.56 -26.55 19.78
CA GLY A 4 21.52 -27.51 19.22
C GLY A 4 21.02 -28.95 19.19
N ASP A 5 20.20 -29.36 20.16
CA ASP A 5 19.87 -30.76 20.49
C ASP A 5 19.07 -31.50 19.39
N PHE A 6 18.58 -30.77 18.38
CA PHE A 6 17.85 -31.33 17.24
C PHE A 6 18.69 -31.50 15.97
N ALA A 7 20.01 -31.22 16.01
CA ALA A 7 20.92 -31.44 14.90
C ALA A 7 21.58 -32.83 15.00
N ALA A 8 21.24 -33.73 14.07
CA ALA A 8 21.99 -34.95 13.85
C ALA A 8 23.36 -34.61 13.24
N ARG A 9 24.45 -35.18 13.78
CA ARG A 9 25.81 -35.06 13.23
C ARG A 9 26.53 -36.40 13.34
N LEU A 10 27.01 -36.92 12.22
CA LEU A 10 27.60 -38.25 12.17
C LEU A 10 28.92 -38.32 12.96
N GLY A 11 29.83 -37.37 12.79
CA GLY A 11 31.11 -37.33 13.48
C GLY A 11 31.02 -37.34 15.01
N THR A 12 29.98 -36.73 15.61
CA THR A 12 29.80 -36.69 17.08
C THR A 12 29.27 -38.01 17.63
N VAL A 13 28.55 -38.79 16.83
CA VAL A 13 28.15 -40.18 17.16
C VAL A 13 29.33 -41.13 17.01
N ILE A 14 30.08 -41.00 15.92
CA ILE A 14 31.24 -41.87 15.62
C ILE A 14 32.32 -41.76 16.69
N THR A 15 32.54 -40.56 17.24
CA THR A 15 33.44 -40.27 18.36
C THR A 15 32.81 -40.40 19.74
N ARG A 16 31.49 -40.63 19.84
CA ARG A 16 30.69 -40.63 21.08
C ARG A 16 30.84 -39.35 21.95
N THR A 17 30.94 -38.18 21.29
CA THR A 17 31.09 -36.85 21.94
C THR A 17 29.84 -35.97 21.89
N GLY A 18 28.78 -36.40 21.21
CA GLY A 18 27.50 -35.67 21.08
C GLY A 18 26.44 -35.95 22.17
N PRO A 19 25.26 -35.32 22.07
CA PRO A 19 24.14 -35.50 23.01
C PRO A 19 23.66 -36.95 23.10
N ALA A 20 23.24 -37.38 24.29
CA ALA A 20 22.81 -38.76 24.56
C ALA A 20 21.68 -39.25 23.63
N ASP A 21 20.75 -38.38 23.22
CA ASP A 21 19.68 -38.71 22.26
C ASP A 21 20.19 -39.13 20.87
N TYR A 22 21.47 -38.90 20.57
CA TYR A 22 22.16 -39.33 19.36
C TYR A 22 23.32 -40.30 19.61
N THR A 23 24.01 -40.24 20.76
CA THR A 23 25.19 -41.07 21.05
C THR A 23 24.89 -42.38 21.76
N ASP A 24 23.78 -42.47 22.51
CA ASP A 24 23.30 -43.71 23.12
C ASP A 24 22.39 -44.45 22.11
N PRO A 25 22.73 -45.68 21.69
CA PRO A 25 21.96 -46.43 20.70
C PRO A 25 20.56 -46.81 21.21
N VAL A 26 20.42 -47.15 22.49
CA VAL A 26 19.13 -47.54 23.09
C VAL A 26 18.19 -46.34 23.12
N ARG A 27 18.71 -45.18 23.56
CA ARG A 27 17.93 -43.93 23.62
C ARG A 27 17.60 -43.38 22.23
N PHE A 28 18.52 -43.49 21.28
CA PHE A 28 18.29 -43.13 19.88
C PHE A 28 17.15 -43.94 19.25
N PHE A 29 17.15 -45.27 19.42
CA PHE A 29 16.10 -46.13 18.87
C PHE A 29 14.78 -46.06 19.64
N ALA A 30 14.79 -45.70 20.93
CA ALA A 30 13.57 -45.35 21.66
C ALA A 30 12.91 -44.09 21.07
N ASN A 31 13.69 -43.03 20.84
CA ASN A 31 13.20 -41.71 20.40
C ASN A 31 13.03 -41.56 18.87
N THR A 32 13.32 -42.62 18.10
CA THR A 32 13.15 -42.65 16.63
C THR A 32 11.88 -43.44 16.27
N TYR A 33 11.07 -42.92 15.35
CA TYR A 33 9.95 -43.67 14.77
C TYR A 33 10.46 -44.60 13.64
N PRO A 34 10.06 -45.88 13.60
CA PRO A 34 10.52 -46.83 12.59
C PRO A 34 9.77 -46.63 11.26
N THR A 35 10.17 -45.61 10.49
CA THR A 35 9.63 -45.32 9.16
C THR A 35 9.83 -46.46 8.17
N ALA A 36 8.97 -46.59 7.18
CA ALA A 36 9.05 -47.62 6.13
C ALA A 36 10.41 -47.60 5.41
N GLY A 37 10.91 -46.40 5.09
CA GLY A 37 12.22 -46.20 4.46
C GLY A 37 13.40 -46.59 5.35
N LEU A 38 13.34 -46.26 6.64
CA LEU A 38 14.38 -46.61 7.61
C LEU A 38 14.40 -48.11 7.93
N LYS A 39 13.21 -48.75 7.98
CA LYS A 39 13.05 -50.21 8.08
C LYS A 39 13.75 -50.92 6.93
N GLU A 40 13.47 -50.51 5.68
CA GLU A 40 14.08 -51.12 4.49
C GLU A 40 15.60 -50.91 4.48
N LEU A 41 16.07 -49.71 4.82
CA LEU A 41 17.49 -49.39 4.90
C LEU A 41 18.25 -50.28 5.90
N LEU A 42 17.77 -50.38 7.14
CA LEU A 42 18.40 -51.24 8.15
C LEU A 42 18.28 -52.71 7.76
N THR A 43 17.12 -53.14 7.25
CA THR A 43 16.90 -54.52 6.81
C THR A 43 17.88 -54.94 5.72
N GLN A 44 18.07 -54.14 4.66
CA GLN A 44 18.97 -54.48 3.56
C GLN A 44 20.45 -54.47 3.97
N VAL A 45 20.89 -53.45 4.72
CA VAL A 45 22.30 -53.34 5.13
C VAL A 45 22.67 -54.42 6.14
N LEU A 46 21.84 -54.67 7.17
CA LEU A 46 22.10 -55.73 8.14
C LEU A 46 22.04 -57.13 7.49
N ARG A 47 21.19 -57.33 6.46
CA ARG A 47 21.17 -58.55 5.65
C ARG A 47 22.50 -58.77 4.91
N ARG A 48 23.07 -57.74 4.29
CA ARG A 48 24.37 -57.77 3.60
C ARG A 48 25.51 -58.08 4.57
N LEU A 49 25.61 -57.35 5.68
CA LEU A 49 26.62 -57.58 6.73
C LEU A 49 26.55 -58.99 7.35
N SER A 50 25.35 -59.57 7.40
CA SER A 50 25.10 -60.96 7.82
C SER A 50 25.51 -62.02 6.78
N GLY A 51 26.02 -61.64 5.61
CA GLY A 51 26.41 -62.57 4.54
C GLY A 51 25.24 -63.22 3.79
N LYS A 52 24.01 -62.72 3.95
CA LYS A 52 22.82 -63.30 3.29
C LYS A 52 22.71 -62.81 1.84
N HIS A 53 22.85 -63.74 0.89
CA HIS A 53 22.77 -63.49 -0.55
C HIS A 53 21.49 -62.75 -0.99
N GLY A 54 21.59 -62.09 -2.15
CA GLY A 54 20.50 -61.30 -2.76
C GLY A 54 20.33 -59.89 -2.20
N SER A 55 21.31 -59.38 -1.45
CA SER A 55 21.35 -58.01 -0.92
C SER A 55 22.39 -57.16 -1.68
N SER A 56 22.05 -55.90 -1.94
CA SER A 56 22.96 -54.94 -2.57
C SER A 56 24.17 -54.64 -1.68
N ALA A 57 25.26 -54.18 -2.30
CA ALA A 57 26.48 -53.78 -1.63
C ALA A 57 26.61 -52.24 -1.51
N VAL A 58 25.98 -51.50 -2.43
CA VAL A 58 26.08 -50.03 -2.56
C VAL A 58 24.70 -49.42 -2.42
N PHE A 59 24.53 -48.53 -1.44
CA PHE A 59 23.28 -47.86 -1.13
C PHE A 59 23.43 -46.33 -1.20
N ARG A 60 22.47 -45.66 -1.82
CA ARG A 60 22.41 -44.20 -1.93
C ARG A 60 21.19 -43.69 -1.16
N LEU A 61 21.41 -42.77 -0.23
CA LEU A 61 20.34 -42.10 0.49
C LEU A 61 19.98 -40.78 -0.19
N ASP A 62 18.83 -40.81 -0.86
CA ASP A 62 18.18 -39.62 -1.41
C ASP A 62 17.22 -39.03 -0.38
N THR A 63 16.69 -37.83 -0.67
CA THR A 63 15.62 -37.20 0.12
C THR A 63 14.65 -36.47 -0.79
N SER A 64 13.36 -36.73 -0.63
CA SER A 64 12.30 -35.84 -1.10
C SER A 64 12.40 -34.47 -0.42
N PHE A 65 12.31 -34.40 0.92
CA PHE A 65 12.05 -33.14 1.63
C PHE A 65 12.88 -32.88 2.91
N GLY A 66 14.20 -33.05 2.82
CA GLY A 66 15.13 -32.28 3.69
C GLY A 66 15.24 -32.75 5.15
N GLY A 67 14.98 -34.01 5.44
CA GLY A 67 15.26 -34.65 6.73
C GLY A 67 15.53 -36.15 6.56
N GLY A 68 16.26 -36.76 7.50
CA GLY A 68 16.37 -38.22 7.60
C GLY A 68 17.69 -38.86 7.16
N LYS A 69 18.53 -38.23 6.32
CA LYS A 69 19.80 -38.82 5.82
C LYS A 69 20.80 -39.16 6.93
N THR A 70 21.42 -38.16 7.54
CA THR A 70 22.35 -38.34 8.68
C THR A 70 21.69 -39.08 9.86
N HIS A 71 20.38 -38.96 10.05
CA HIS A 71 19.64 -39.71 11.08
C HIS A 71 19.58 -41.21 10.75
N GLY A 72 19.32 -41.59 9.50
CA GLY A 72 19.37 -42.98 9.03
C GLY A 72 20.79 -43.56 9.05
N LEU A 73 21.80 -42.74 8.75
CA LEU A 73 23.21 -43.12 8.90
C LEU A 73 23.58 -43.39 10.36
N ILE A 74 23.16 -42.54 11.30
CA ILE A 74 23.34 -42.79 12.75
C ILE A 74 22.63 -44.08 13.17
N GLY A 75 21.40 -44.32 12.71
CA GLY A 75 20.68 -45.57 12.97
C GLY A 75 21.41 -46.81 12.43
N LEU A 76 21.97 -46.73 11.22
CA LEU A 76 22.81 -47.81 10.67
C LEU A 76 24.09 -48.05 11.48
N VAL A 77 24.80 -46.98 11.87
CA VAL A 77 26.02 -47.08 12.70
C VAL A 77 25.71 -47.75 14.03
N HIS A 78 24.63 -47.34 14.71
CA HIS A 78 24.19 -47.96 15.96
C HIS A 78 23.74 -49.41 15.78
N ALA A 79 22.95 -49.71 14.75
CA ALA A 79 22.51 -51.08 14.48
C ALA A 79 23.67 -52.04 14.14
N ALA A 80 24.72 -51.53 13.48
CA ALA A 80 25.90 -52.32 13.09
C ALA A 80 26.96 -52.44 14.20
N ARG A 81 27.18 -51.40 15.02
CA ARG A 81 28.14 -51.43 16.14
C ARG A 81 27.55 -52.07 17.39
N ASP A 82 26.37 -51.61 17.80
CA ASP A 82 25.80 -51.81 19.14
C ASP A 82 24.42 -52.51 19.11
N GLY A 83 23.92 -52.90 17.92
CA GLY A 83 22.54 -53.38 17.73
C GLY A 83 22.10 -54.58 18.58
N GLY A 84 23.05 -55.41 19.03
CA GLY A 84 22.78 -56.49 20.00
C GLY A 84 22.37 -56.02 21.40
N SER A 85 22.53 -54.72 21.71
CA SER A 85 22.13 -54.09 22.97
C SER A 85 20.82 -53.29 22.89
N VAL A 86 20.24 -53.13 21.68
CA VAL A 86 19.08 -52.28 21.42
C VAL A 86 17.79 -53.12 21.54
N PRO A 87 16.96 -52.94 22.59
CA PRO A 87 15.84 -53.85 22.86
C PRO A 87 14.75 -53.81 21.79
N ASN A 88 14.50 -52.64 21.17
CA ASN A 88 13.46 -52.44 20.17
C ASN A 88 13.97 -52.47 18.71
N LEU A 89 15.19 -52.97 18.44
CA LEU A 89 15.72 -53.04 17.07
C LEU A 89 14.83 -53.88 16.13
N GLY A 90 14.05 -54.82 16.68
CA GLY A 90 13.03 -55.58 15.96
C GLY A 90 11.89 -54.74 15.38
N GLU A 91 11.67 -53.50 15.85
CA GLU A 91 10.74 -52.53 15.22
C GLU A 91 11.26 -52.04 13.85
N PHE A 92 12.57 -52.16 13.61
CA PHE A 92 13.28 -51.62 12.44
C PHE A 92 13.81 -52.72 11.49
N ALA A 93 14.24 -53.87 12.01
CA ALA A 93 14.92 -54.92 11.23
C ALA A 93 14.33 -56.32 11.47
N THR A 94 13.03 -56.49 11.17
CA THR A 94 12.27 -57.72 11.43
C THR A 94 12.92 -58.98 10.81
N GLY A 95 13.16 -60.01 11.63
CA GLY A 95 13.68 -61.30 11.17
C GLY A 95 15.19 -61.33 10.85
N ILE A 96 15.94 -60.28 11.21
CA ILE A 96 17.40 -60.22 11.06
C ILE A 96 18.03 -60.05 12.45
N ALA A 97 18.88 -60.99 12.84
CA ALA A 97 19.73 -60.84 14.01
C ALA A 97 20.83 -59.80 13.71
N ALA A 98 21.17 -58.96 14.69
CA ALA A 98 22.24 -57.99 14.55
C ALA A 98 23.58 -58.70 14.24
N PRO A 99 24.30 -58.32 13.18
CA PRO A 99 25.58 -58.93 12.83
C PRO A 99 26.64 -58.60 13.88
N THR A 100 27.40 -59.60 14.32
CA THR A 100 28.45 -59.44 15.33
C THR A 100 29.79 -59.07 14.71
N GLY A 101 30.55 -58.19 15.37
CA GLY A 101 31.91 -57.83 14.97
C GLY A 101 32.02 -57.00 13.69
N VAL A 102 31.01 -56.18 13.36
CA VAL A 102 31.08 -55.26 12.21
C VAL A 102 32.13 -54.19 12.45
N ARG A 103 33.03 -54.00 11.49
CA ARG A 103 33.98 -52.89 11.45
C ARG A 103 33.31 -51.72 10.73
N VAL A 104 32.93 -50.69 11.49
CA VAL A 104 32.11 -49.57 11.00
C VAL A 104 32.95 -48.29 10.92
N ALA A 105 33.23 -47.85 9.71
CA ALA A 105 33.91 -46.59 9.42
C ALA A 105 32.94 -45.56 8.83
N ALA A 106 33.16 -44.30 9.17
CA ALA A 106 32.40 -43.18 8.63
C ALA A 106 33.31 -42.03 8.23
N PHE A 107 33.06 -41.46 7.06
CA PHE A 107 33.64 -40.20 6.62
C PHE A 107 32.57 -39.09 6.70
N ASP A 108 33.00 -37.91 7.14
CA ASP A 108 32.16 -36.75 7.44
C ASP A 108 32.79 -35.53 6.76
N GLY A 109 32.13 -35.05 5.70
CA GLY A 109 32.63 -33.95 4.88
C GLY A 109 32.72 -32.61 5.62
N GLU A 110 31.76 -32.31 6.51
CA GLU A 110 31.79 -31.11 7.38
C GLU A 110 33.08 -31.12 8.22
N ALA A 111 33.40 -32.26 8.82
CA ALA A 111 34.55 -32.43 9.71
C ALA A 111 35.92 -32.61 9.01
N SER A 112 35.96 -32.73 7.68
CA SER A 112 37.19 -33.02 6.91
C SER A 112 38.18 -31.84 6.86
N ASP A 113 39.49 -32.16 6.93
CA ASP A 113 40.61 -31.21 6.73
C ASP A 113 41.68 -31.84 5.82
N PRO A 114 41.53 -31.72 4.48
CA PRO A 114 42.49 -32.29 3.53
C PRO A 114 43.84 -31.56 3.48
N SER A 115 43.94 -30.36 4.06
CA SER A 115 45.16 -29.56 4.02
C SER A 115 46.11 -29.94 5.15
N ASN A 116 45.63 -30.01 6.39
CA ASN A 116 46.45 -30.30 7.57
C ASN A 116 46.32 -31.76 8.03
N GLY A 117 45.29 -32.47 7.59
CA GLY A 117 44.97 -33.84 8.01
C GLY A 117 44.32 -33.91 9.40
N ARG A 118 43.25 -34.70 9.54
CA ARG A 118 42.61 -34.96 10.84
C ARG A 118 43.47 -35.91 11.66
N SER A 119 43.61 -35.67 12.96
CA SER A 119 44.27 -36.65 13.84
C SER A 119 43.34 -37.81 14.15
N MET A 120 43.84 -39.03 13.98
CA MET A 120 43.07 -40.27 14.15
C MET A 120 43.33 -40.99 15.48
N GLY A 121 44.21 -40.43 16.32
CA GLY A 121 44.88 -41.13 17.42
C GLY A 121 46.32 -41.49 17.06
N ASP A 122 47.04 -42.11 17.99
CA ASP A 122 48.32 -42.82 17.79
C ASP A 122 49.43 -42.09 16.99
N GLY A 123 49.41 -40.75 16.99
CA GLY A 123 50.33 -39.92 16.20
C GLY A 123 50.00 -39.84 14.69
N ILE A 124 48.94 -40.51 14.25
CA ILE A 124 48.50 -40.55 12.85
C ILE A 124 47.65 -39.33 12.51
N ARG A 125 47.90 -38.76 11.33
CA ARG A 125 47.01 -37.83 10.64
C ARG A 125 46.60 -38.42 9.30
N ALA A 126 45.30 -38.40 9.03
CA ALA A 126 44.73 -38.78 7.74
C ALA A 126 44.32 -37.54 6.96
N PHE A 127 44.71 -37.44 5.69
CA PHE A 127 44.44 -36.29 4.81
C PHE A 127 43.28 -36.53 3.84
N THR A 128 42.75 -37.75 3.77
CA THR A 128 41.80 -38.18 2.75
C THR A 128 40.73 -39.12 3.31
N PRO A 129 39.59 -39.30 2.61
CA PRO A 129 38.55 -40.25 3.01
C PRO A 129 39.09 -41.68 3.19
N TRP A 130 39.98 -42.14 2.32
CA TRP A 130 40.54 -43.49 2.43
C TRP A 130 41.50 -43.65 3.61
N GLY A 131 42.30 -42.63 3.95
CA GLY A 131 43.11 -42.65 5.17
C GLY A 131 42.26 -42.75 6.44
N GLU A 132 41.20 -41.94 6.52
CA GLU A 132 40.28 -41.95 7.67
C GLU A 132 39.51 -43.27 7.80
N ILE A 133 39.01 -43.80 6.68
CA ILE A 133 38.27 -45.07 6.64
C ILE A 133 39.20 -46.25 6.99
N ALA A 134 40.42 -46.28 6.46
CA ALA A 134 41.37 -47.35 6.75
C ALA A 134 41.80 -47.39 8.22
N HIS A 135 42.01 -46.23 8.84
CA HIS A 135 42.25 -46.16 10.29
C HIS A 135 41.03 -46.62 11.09
N GLN A 136 39.81 -46.28 10.68
CA GLN A 136 38.60 -46.72 11.37
C GLN A 136 38.30 -48.22 11.20
N ILE A 137 38.77 -48.85 10.11
CA ILE A 137 38.60 -50.29 9.86
C ILE A 137 39.71 -51.14 10.51
N GLY A 138 40.96 -50.67 10.53
CA GLY A 138 42.11 -51.48 10.96
C GLY A 138 43.09 -50.79 11.93
N GLY A 139 42.74 -49.64 12.50
CA GLY A 139 43.66 -48.83 13.32
C GLY A 139 44.91 -48.41 12.56
N ALA A 140 46.03 -48.27 13.27
CA ALA A 140 47.32 -47.97 12.67
C ALA A 140 47.74 -48.97 11.57
N ALA A 141 47.44 -50.27 11.74
CA ALA A 141 47.76 -51.30 10.74
C ALA A 141 46.92 -51.14 9.46
N GLY A 142 45.63 -50.80 9.59
CA GLY A 142 44.77 -50.48 8.45
C GLY A 142 45.23 -49.22 7.72
N TYR A 143 45.60 -48.16 8.47
CA TYR A 143 46.16 -46.95 7.88
C TYR A 143 47.45 -47.23 7.10
N GLU A 144 48.34 -48.09 7.60
CA GLU A 144 49.62 -48.38 6.93
C GLU A 144 49.45 -48.95 5.50
N LEU A 145 48.42 -49.76 5.26
CA LEU A 145 48.06 -50.26 3.91
C LEU A 145 47.78 -49.13 2.90
N VAL A 146 47.30 -47.98 3.38
CA VAL A 146 46.95 -46.83 2.53
C VAL A 146 47.81 -45.60 2.77
N ARG A 147 48.77 -45.61 3.71
CA ARG A 147 49.62 -44.47 4.10
C ARG A 147 50.10 -43.70 2.88
N ARG A 148 50.76 -44.40 1.95
CA ARG A 148 51.36 -43.80 0.76
C ARG A 148 50.31 -43.17 -0.17
N SER A 149 49.10 -43.72 -0.20
CA SER A 149 47.96 -43.18 -0.95
C SER A 149 47.36 -41.94 -0.28
N ASP A 150 47.28 -41.91 1.06
CA ASP A 150 46.84 -40.75 1.84
C ASP A 150 47.84 -39.59 1.77
N GLU A 151 49.12 -39.85 2.06
CA GLU A 151 50.23 -38.87 2.03
C GLU A 151 50.47 -38.29 0.62
N MET A 152 50.32 -39.10 -0.46
CA MET A 152 50.39 -38.61 -1.85
C MET A 152 49.05 -38.05 -2.38
N ARG A 153 47.98 -38.08 -1.57
CA ARG A 153 46.59 -37.73 -1.97
C ARG A 153 46.14 -38.39 -3.27
N ARG A 154 46.41 -39.70 -3.43
CA ARG A 154 45.98 -40.53 -4.57
C ARG A 154 45.15 -41.71 -4.11
N SER A 155 44.09 -42.05 -4.85
CA SER A 155 43.23 -43.17 -4.48
C SER A 155 44.01 -44.50 -4.40
N PRO A 156 43.77 -45.34 -3.37
CA PRO A 156 44.17 -46.73 -3.41
C PRO A 156 43.39 -47.52 -4.48
N GLY A 157 43.88 -48.70 -4.84
CA GLY A 157 43.19 -49.63 -5.75
C GLY A 157 42.12 -50.46 -5.04
N ALA A 158 41.22 -51.09 -5.82
CA ALA A 158 40.17 -51.93 -5.27
C ALA A 158 40.73 -53.10 -4.44
N ASP A 159 41.83 -53.71 -4.89
CA ASP A 159 42.47 -54.84 -4.19
C ASP A 159 43.02 -54.43 -2.82
N THR A 160 43.60 -53.24 -2.69
CA THR A 160 44.08 -52.67 -1.41
C THR A 160 42.92 -52.40 -0.44
N ILE A 161 41.76 -51.97 -0.97
CA ILE A 161 40.55 -51.77 -0.15
C ILE A 161 39.96 -53.14 0.26
N ALA A 162 40.03 -54.16 -0.60
CA ALA A 162 39.60 -55.52 -0.27
C ALA A 162 40.53 -56.19 0.78
N GLU A 163 41.84 -55.98 0.70
CA GLU A 163 42.82 -56.41 1.71
C GLU A 163 42.52 -55.79 3.09
N LEU A 164 42.25 -54.49 3.12
CA LEU A 164 41.79 -53.78 4.32
C LEU A 164 40.48 -54.36 4.90
N PHE A 165 39.55 -54.81 4.05
CA PHE A 165 38.26 -55.38 4.46
C PHE A 165 38.32 -56.82 4.99
N GLY A 166 39.09 -57.70 4.35
CA GLY A 166 39.18 -59.12 4.72
C GLY A 166 37.81 -59.83 4.85
N ASP A 167 37.76 -60.84 5.73
CA ASP A 167 36.56 -61.69 5.95
C ASP A 167 35.55 -61.13 6.98
N ALA A 168 35.89 -60.04 7.65
CA ALA A 168 35.04 -59.40 8.66
C ALA A 168 33.91 -58.60 7.99
N PRO A 169 32.73 -58.44 8.62
CA PRO A 169 31.72 -57.52 8.11
C PRO A 169 32.26 -56.09 8.15
N VAL A 170 32.03 -55.33 7.08
CA VAL A 170 32.46 -53.93 6.98
C VAL A 170 31.28 -53.05 6.56
N LEU A 171 31.01 -52.00 7.33
CA LEU A 171 30.12 -50.92 6.94
C LEU A 171 30.94 -49.65 6.73
N VAL A 172 30.91 -49.11 5.52
CA VAL A 172 31.44 -47.78 5.20
C VAL A 172 30.29 -46.80 5.06
N VAL A 173 30.34 -45.69 5.78
CA VAL A 173 29.38 -44.60 5.69
C VAL A 173 30.07 -43.35 5.14
N LEU A 174 29.46 -42.64 4.21
CA LEU A 174 29.96 -41.38 3.66
C LEU A 174 28.86 -40.31 3.78
N ASP A 175 29.11 -39.24 4.54
CA ASP A 175 28.19 -38.10 4.67
C ASP A 175 28.86 -36.78 4.22
N GLU A 176 28.06 -35.86 3.67
CA GLU A 176 28.48 -34.54 3.16
C GLU A 176 29.69 -34.51 2.21
N LEU A 177 29.79 -35.48 1.30
CA LEU A 177 30.89 -35.54 0.31
C LEU A 177 31.07 -34.24 -0.52
N GLY A 178 30.01 -33.45 -0.72
CA GLY A 178 30.07 -32.14 -1.37
C GLY A 178 30.94 -31.12 -0.63
N GLU A 179 30.92 -31.12 0.71
CA GLU A 179 31.78 -30.25 1.53
C GLU A 179 33.25 -30.65 1.43
N TYR A 180 33.56 -31.94 1.38
CA TYR A 180 34.92 -32.41 1.11
C TYR A 180 35.39 -31.98 -0.29
N LEU A 181 34.54 -32.11 -1.31
CA LEU A 181 34.87 -31.68 -2.67
C LEU A 181 35.12 -30.17 -2.75
N ARG A 182 34.32 -29.36 -2.02
CA ARG A 182 34.50 -27.91 -1.91
C ARG A 182 35.85 -27.53 -1.28
N LYS A 183 36.38 -28.36 -0.37
CA LYS A 183 37.71 -28.20 0.25
C LYS A 183 38.88 -28.68 -0.64
N CYS A 184 38.59 -29.38 -1.74
CA CYS A 184 39.54 -29.87 -2.75
C CYS A 184 39.19 -29.30 -4.14
N PRO A 185 39.36 -27.98 -4.37
CA PRO A 185 38.83 -27.27 -5.55
C PRO A 185 39.58 -27.56 -6.87
N ASP A 186 40.76 -28.17 -6.81
CA ASP A 186 41.55 -28.57 -7.97
C ASP A 186 40.99 -29.84 -8.63
N ALA A 187 41.15 -29.97 -9.96
CA ALA A 187 40.61 -31.13 -10.70
C ALA A 187 41.16 -32.46 -10.17
N PHE A 188 42.45 -32.48 -9.78
CA PHE A 188 43.10 -33.67 -9.24
C PHE A 188 42.42 -34.17 -7.96
N GLY A 189 42.04 -33.31 -7.02
CA GLY A 189 41.23 -33.70 -5.85
C GLY A 189 39.90 -34.38 -6.20
N ARG A 190 39.25 -33.95 -7.28
CA ARG A 190 37.96 -34.50 -7.76
C ARG A 190 38.15 -35.82 -8.49
N ASP A 191 39.14 -35.90 -9.39
CA ASP A 191 39.53 -37.13 -10.10
C ASP A 191 39.89 -38.26 -9.12
N GLN A 192 40.59 -37.93 -8.03
CA GLN A 192 40.96 -38.92 -7.01
C GLN A 192 39.77 -39.35 -6.13
N LEU A 193 38.77 -38.48 -5.88
CA LEU A 193 37.52 -38.91 -5.24
C LEU A 193 36.72 -39.86 -6.14
N ALA A 194 36.62 -39.56 -7.44
CA ALA A 194 35.96 -40.44 -8.41
C ALA A 194 36.65 -41.81 -8.53
N ALA A 195 37.98 -41.82 -8.57
CA ALA A 195 38.78 -43.04 -8.53
C ALA A 195 38.56 -43.84 -7.22
N PHE A 196 38.48 -43.16 -6.08
CA PHE A 196 38.22 -43.80 -4.80
C PHE A 196 36.81 -44.42 -4.72
N MET A 197 35.77 -43.70 -5.13
CA MET A 197 34.41 -44.25 -5.16
C MET A 197 34.33 -45.49 -6.06
N LYS A 198 35.02 -45.47 -7.22
CA LYS A 198 35.13 -46.64 -8.11
C LYS A 198 35.81 -47.84 -7.45
N ALA A 199 36.95 -47.61 -6.80
CA ALA A 199 37.72 -48.65 -6.12
C ALA A 199 36.94 -49.23 -4.93
N LEU A 200 36.31 -48.35 -4.13
CA LEU A 200 35.49 -48.69 -2.98
C LEU A 200 34.29 -49.54 -3.38
N PHE A 201 33.50 -49.11 -4.36
CA PHE A 201 32.32 -49.85 -4.82
C PHE A 201 32.71 -51.25 -5.34
N SER A 202 33.82 -51.35 -6.10
CA SER A 202 34.30 -52.65 -6.60
C SER A 202 34.78 -53.59 -5.49
N ALA A 203 35.41 -53.07 -4.43
CA ALA A 203 35.82 -53.86 -3.27
C ALA A 203 34.63 -54.30 -2.40
N VAL A 204 33.64 -53.42 -2.23
CA VAL A 204 32.41 -53.69 -1.47
C VAL A 204 31.51 -54.71 -2.19
N ASP A 205 31.39 -54.62 -3.53
CA ASP A 205 30.70 -55.64 -4.34
C ASP A 205 31.31 -57.04 -4.15
N GLY A 206 32.63 -57.14 -4.19
CA GLY A 206 33.39 -58.39 -4.11
C GLY A 206 33.35 -59.07 -2.74
N SER A 207 33.15 -58.32 -1.65
CA SER A 207 33.00 -58.90 -0.31
C SER A 207 31.53 -59.16 0.03
N SER A 208 31.20 -60.42 0.28
CA SER A 208 29.84 -60.87 0.62
C SER A 208 29.29 -60.31 1.94
N ARG A 209 30.13 -59.65 2.75
CA ARG A 209 29.81 -59.08 4.07
C ARG A 209 30.14 -57.58 4.19
N ALA A 210 30.53 -56.93 3.09
CA ALA A 210 30.74 -55.48 3.05
C ALA A 210 29.50 -54.74 2.52
N ALA A 211 29.27 -53.53 3.02
CA ALA A 211 28.29 -52.57 2.52
C ALA A 211 28.84 -51.14 2.57
N VAL A 212 28.47 -50.31 1.60
CA VAL A 212 28.70 -48.86 1.62
C VAL A 212 27.38 -48.10 1.49
N VAL A 213 27.19 -47.09 2.33
CA VAL A 213 26.01 -46.23 2.34
C VAL A 213 26.48 -44.78 2.26
N PHE A 214 25.99 -44.03 1.27
CA PHE A 214 26.37 -42.64 1.07
C PHE A 214 25.16 -41.74 0.82
N THR A 215 25.27 -40.47 1.21
CA THR A 215 24.25 -39.44 1.00
C THR A 215 24.58 -38.56 -0.19
N LEU A 216 23.54 -38.03 -0.86
CA LEU A 216 23.66 -36.88 -1.75
C LEU A 216 22.54 -35.87 -1.44
N ALA A 217 22.78 -34.59 -1.70
CA ALA A 217 21.77 -33.53 -1.56
C ALA A 217 21.23 -33.06 -2.93
N VAL A 218 20.95 -34.03 -3.80
CA VAL A 218 20.37 -33.81 -5.13
C VAL A 218 18.89 -34.21 -5.11
N ARG A 219 18.03 -33.42 -5.76
CA ARG A 219 16.60 -33.69 -5.90
C ARG A 219 16.31 -34.73 -7.00
N PRO A 220 15.10 -35.32 -7.06
CA PRO A 220 14.72 -36.25 -8.14
C PRO A 220 14.78 -35.68 -9.56
N ASP A 221 14.82 -34.35 -9.74
CA ASP A 221 15.00 -33.68 -11.04
C ASP A 221 16.48 -33.44 -11.41
N GLY A 222 17.41 -33.92 -10.59
CA GLY A 222 18.86 -33.80 -10.81
C GLY A 222 19.47 -32.46 -10.41
N ARG A 223 18.69 -31.53 -9.84
CA ARG A 223 19.17 -30.22 -9.38
C ARG A 223 19.40 -30.22 -7.88
N ALA A 224 20.49 -29.63 -7.42
CA ALA A 224 20.73 -29.43 -5.99
C ALA A 224 20.31 -28.01 -5.55
N THR A 225 19.90 -27.86 -4.29
CA THR A 225 19.36 -26.58 -3.77
C THR A 225 19.91 -26.21 -2.40
N ASP A 226 21.21 -26.37 -2.25
CA ASP A 226 22.02 -25.94 -1.11
C ASP A 226 23.22 -25.10 -1.59
N ALA A 227 24.05 -24.61 -0.66
CA ALA A 227 25.24 -23.82 -0.98
C ALA A 227 26.35 -24.61 -1.71
N PHE A 228 26.18 -25.93 -1.84
CA PHE A 228 27.12 -26.88 -2.44
C PHE A 228 26.53 -27.53 -3.71
N ALA A 229 25.50 -26.91 -4.30
CA ALA A 229 24.72 -27.51 -5.38
C ALA A 229 25.58 -28.00 -6.56
N ARG A 230 26.57 -27.18 -6.95
CA ARG A 230 27.54 -27.51 -7.99
C ARG A 230 28.35 -28.77 -7.67
N GLU A 231 28.81 -28.91 -6.43
CA GLU A 231 29.63 -30.05 -5.99
C GLU A 231 28.76 -31.31 -5.86
N ASN A 232 27.53 -31.18 -5.37
CA ASN A 232 26.55 -32.26 -5.30
C ASN A 232 26.15 -32.77 -6.71
N GLU A 233 25.97 -31.88 -7.68
CA GLU A 233 25.76 -32.22 -9.10
C GLU A 233 27.02 -32.80 -9.77
N GLU A 234 28.23 -32.47 -9.31
CA GLU A 234 29.48 -33.07 -9.79
C GLU A 234 29.67 -34.49 -9.23
N ILE A 235 29.35 -34.74 -7.96
CA ILE A 235 29.35 -36.10 -7.37
C ILE A 235 28.24 -36.96 -7.99
N SER A 236 27.05 -36.40 -8.25
CA SER A 236 25.98 -37.14 -8.93
C SER A 236 26.36 -37.54 -10.36
N ARG A 237 27.17 -36.74 -11.07
CA ARG A 237 27.74 -37.12 -12.38
C ARG A 237 28.78 -38.21 -12.23
N ILE A 238 29.72 -38.08 -11.28
CA ILE A 238 30.69 -39.14 -10.94
C ILE A 238 29.97 -40.48 -10.68
N VAL A 239 28.91 -40.48 -9.86
CA VAL A 239 28.11 -41.68 -9.59
C VAL A 239 27.43 -42.21 -10.85
N GLY A 240 26.78 -41.36 -11.67
CA GLY A 240 26.13 -41.80 -12.91
C GLY A 240 27.09 -42.36 -13.97
N GLU A 241 28.30 -41.82 -14.05
CA GLU A 241 29.38 -42.36 -14.88
C GLU A 241 29.83 -43.74 -14.36
N LEU A 242 29.97 -43.90 -13.05
CA LEU A 242 30.32 -45.19 -12.43
C LEU A 242 29.22 -46.25 -12.62
N GLU A 243 27.94 -45.88 -12.51
CA GLU A 243 26.81 -46.79 -12.75
C GLU A 243 26.75 -47.22 -14.22
N SER A 244 26.91 -46.29 -15.17
CA SER A 244 26.85 -46.58 -16.61
C SER A 244 28.05 -47.40 -17.11
N VAL A 245 29.26 -47.16 -16.59
CA VAL A 245 30.47 -47.89 -16.98
C VAL A 245 30.58 -49.27 -16.31
N SER A 246 30.02 -49.45 -15.11
CA SER A 246 30.04 -50.75 -14.41
C SER A 246 28.83 -51.64 -14.69
N GLY A 247 27.72 -51.07 -15.15
CA GLY A 247 26.41 -51.73 -15.26
C GLY A 247 25.72 -51.99 -13.92
N ARG A 248 26.26 -51.48 -12.80
CA ARG A 248 25.79 -51.73 -11.43
C ARG A 248 25.20 -50.43 -10.88
N LYS A 249 23.95 -50.47 -10.42
CA LYS A 249 23.26 -49.32 -9.85
C LYS A 249 23.30 -49.36 -8.33
N ALA A 250 23.51 -48.21 -7.69
CA ALA A 250 23.30 -48.07 -6.26
C ALA A 250 21.81 -48.28 -5.94
N THR A 251 21.52 -48.93 -4.81
CA THR A 251 20.15 -49.04 -4.32
C THR A 251 19.75 -47.71 -3.69
N ILE A 252 18.92 -46.95 -4.40
CA ILE A 252 18.37 -45.67 -3.94
C ILE A 252 17.31 -45.96 -2.87
N LEU A 253 17.44 -45.34 -1.71
CA LEU A 253 16.50 -45.45 -0.59
C LEU A 253 16.19 -44.06 -0.03
N ASN A 254 14.90 -43.75 0.12
CA ASN A 254 14.41 -42.58 0.86
C ASN A 254 14.07 -43.03 2.29
N PRO A 255 14.71 -42.49 3.36
CA PRO A 255 14.53 -43.01 4.72
C PRO A 255 13.19 -42.69 5.38
N THR A 256 12.40 -41.77 4.82
CA THR A 256 11.11 -41.29 5.35
C THR A 256 10.17 -40.89 4.20
N SER A 257 8.87 -41.22 4.26
CA SER A 257 7.83 -40.57 3.43
C SER A 257 7.13 -39.46 4.22
N ASP A 258 6.37 -38.61 3.51
CA ASP A 258 5.69 -37.46 4.10
C ASP A 258 4.53 -37.89 5.02
N ASP A 259 3.84 -38.98 4.67
CA ASP A 259 2.72 -39.57 5.43
C ASP A 259 3.11 -39.98 6.85
N GLU A 260 4.38 -40.32 7.07
CA GLU A 260 4.88 -40.77 8.38
C GLU A 260 5.24 -39.60 9.32
N THR A 261 5.16 -38.35 8.86
CA THR A 261 5.62 -37.15 9.58
C THR A 261 4.96 -36.99 10.95
N ALA A 262 3.64 -37.19 11.04
CA ALA A 262 2.90 -37.04 12.30
C ALA A 262 3.37 -38.05 13.35
N ALA A 263 3.65 -39.30 12.96
CA ALA A 263 4.14 -40.34 13.84
C ALA A 263 5.60 -40.12 14.26
N VAL A 264 6.45 -39.61 13.35
CA VAL A 264 7.83 -39.17 13.66
C VAL A 264 7.82 -38.04 14.69
N LEU A 265 6.96 -37.04 14.54
CA LEU A 265 6.80 -35.95 15.50
C LEU A 265 6.30 -36.47 16.85
N ARG A 266 5.25 -37.30 16.86
CA ARG A 266 4.64 -37.90 18.07
C ARG A 266 5.68 -38.65 18.91
N ARG A 267 6.43 -39.58 18.30
CA ARG A 267 7.44 -40.42 18.97
C ARG A 267 8.68 -39.63 19.44
N ARG A 268 8.96 -38.47 18.84
CA ARG A 268 10.13 -37.64 19.19
C ARG A 268 9.83 -36.51 20.17
N LEU A 269 8.58 -36.05 20.26
CA LEU A 269 8.17 -34.94 21.13
C LEU A 269 7.52 -35.41 22.45
N PHE A 270 7.06 -36.67 22.52
CA PHE A 270 6.42 -37.24 23.71
C PHE A 270 7.00 -38.62 24.05
N GLU A 271 7.26 -38.86 25.33
CA GLU A 271 7.66 -40.18 25.86
C GLU A 271 6.53 -41.22 25.72
N ARG A 272 5.28 -40.77 25.87
CA ARG A 272 4.07 -41.60 25.72
C ARG A 272 2.90 -40.73 25.26
N VAL A 273 2.05 -41.30 24.40
CA VAL A 273 0.78 -40.71 23.95
C VAL A 273 -0.27 -41.82 23.90
N ASP A 274 -1.33 -41.69 24.69
CA ASP A 274 -2.51 -42.56 24.63
C ASP A 274 -3.63 -41.84 23.87
N VAL A 275 -4.13 -42.43 22.78
CA VAL A 275 -5.18 -41.85 21.93
C VAL A 275 -6.54 -41.99 22.62
N ASN A 276 -7.15 -40.88 23.03
CA ASN A 276 -8.47 -40.88 23.65
C ASN A 276 -9.57 -40.86 22.59
N LEU A 277 -10.22 -42.01 22.36
CA LEU A 277 -11.30 -42.13 21.37
C LEU A 277 -12.52 -41.28 21.69
N ASP A 278 -12.87 -41.06 22.96
CA ASP A 278 -13.99 -40.18 23.35
C ASP A 278 -13.71 -38.73 22.92
N THR A 279 -12.43 -38.31 22.97
CA THR A 279 -12.00 -37.00 22.44
C THR A 279 -12.10 -36.97 20.92
N ILE A 280 -11.59 -37.99 20.20
CA ILE A 280 -11.70 -38.09 18.74
C ILE A 280 -13.18 -37.95 18.31
N ASP A 281 -14.07 -38.72 18.93
CA ASP A 281 -15.48 -38.77 18.56
C ASP A 281 -16.22 -37.47 18.93
N ALA A 282 -15.84 -36.78 20.01
CA ALA A 282 -16.37 -35.45 20.32
C ALA A 282 -16.01 -34.39 19.26
N TYR A 283 -14.76 -34.37 18.77
CA TYR A 283 -14.35 -33.48 17.67
C TYR A 283 -15.08 -33.83 16.36
N CYS A 284 -15.17 -35.11 16.00
CA CYS A 284 -15.87 -35.53 14.79
C CYS A 284 -17.38 -35.23 14.85
N ALA A 285 -18.02 -35.34 16.02
CA ALA A 285 -19.41 -34.92 16.21
C ALA A 285 -19.59 -33.41 16.02
N LEU A 286 -18.71 -32.60 16.65
CA LEU A 286 -18.71 -31.14 16.57
C LEU A 286 -18.53 -30.63 15.12
N TRP A 287 -17.62 -31.23 14.35
CA TRP A 287 -17.46 -30.93 12.92
C TRP A 287 -18.65 -31.39 12.08
N THR A 288 -19.28 -32.51 12.43
CA THR A 288 -20.49 -33.02 11.75
C THR A 288 -21.72 -32.15 12.04
N GLU A 289 -21.83 -31.55 13.23
CA GLU A 289 -22.89 -30.59 13.57
C GLU A 289 -22.71 -29.27 12.82
N HIS A 290 -21.48 -28.78 12.71
CA HIS A 290 -21.16 -27.47 12.13
C HIS A 290 -20.70 -27.50 10.67
N ARG A 291 -20.89 -28.63 9.99
CA ARG A 291 -20.45 -28.93 8.61
C ARG A 291 -20.69 -27.87 7.54
N ASP A 292 -21.76 -27.07 7.68
CA ASP A 292 -22.13 -26.03 6.71
C ASP A 292 -21.56 -24.64 7.07
N ARG A 293 -20.80 -24.54 8.17
CA ARG A 293 -20.12 -23.32 8.67
C ARG A 293 -18.59 -23.45 8.72
N ILE A 294 -18.08 -24.67 8.59
CA ILE A 294 -16.65 -25.02 8.50
C ILE A 294 -16.30 -25.51 7.08
N ASP A 295 -15.03 -25.81 6.81
CA ASP A 295 -14.62 -26.36 5.52
C ASP A 295 -15.15 -27.79 5.28
N ALA A 296 -15.53 -28.08 4.03
CA ALA A 296 -16.15 -29.33 3.62
C ALA A 296 -15.17 -30.51 3.59
N HIS A 297 -13.87 -30.24 3.41
CA HIS A 297 -12.84 -31.26 3.23
C HIS A 297 -12.45 -32.01 4.52
N HIS A 298 -12.95 -31.59 5.69
CA HIS A 298 -12.53 -32.09 7.00
C HIS A 298 -13.65 -32.82 7.75
N GLN A 299 -14.37 -33.70 7.04
CA GLN A 299 -15.60 -34.34 7.54
C GLN A 299 -15.60 -35.87 7.33
N GLY A 300 -16.44 -36.57 8.11
CA GLY A 300 -16.65 -38.02 7.96
C GLY A 300 -15.46 -38.90 8.37
N GLY A 301 -15.36 -40.07 7.73
CA GLY A 301 -14.41 -41.13 8.12
C GLY A 301 -12.94 -40.77 7.90
N GLU A 302 -12.63 -40.01 6.84
CA GLU A 302 -11.27 -39.58 6.51
C GLU A 302 -10.75 -38.59 7.56
N ALA A 303 -11.58 -37.62 7.97
CA ALA A 303 -11.24 -36.69 9.05
C ALA A 303 -11.01 -37.40 10.39
N ARG A 304 -11.78 -38.46 10.70
CA ARG A 304 -11.58 -39.27 11.91
C ARG A 304 -10.25 -40.04 11.87
N ALA A 305 -9.86 -40.56 10.72
CA ALA A 305 -8.57 -41.22 10.53
C ALA A 305 -7.42 -40.21 10.71
N ALA A 306 -7.47 -39.08 9.98
CA ALA A 306 -6.49 -38.01 10.09
C ALA A 306 -6.31 -37.51 11.54
N LEU A 307 -7.39 -37.39 12.31
CA LEU A 307 -7.34 -36.99 13.72
C LEU A 307 -6.66 -38.03 14.62
N ILE A 308 -6.86 -39.33 14.37
CA ILE A 308 -6.18 -40.41 15.08
C ILE A 308 -4.68 -40.44 14.75
N ASP A 309 -4.32 -40.17 13.49
CA ASP A 309 -2.94 -40.19 12.99
C ASP A 309 -2.16 -38.91 13.36
N SER A 310 -2.84 -37.77 13.55
CA SER A 310 -2.24 -36.52 14.04
C SER A 310 -2.17 -36.41 15.58
N TYR A 311 -3.02 -37.12 16.33
CA TYR A 311 -3.14 -37.01 17.80
C TYR A 311 -1.78 -37.03 18.54
N PRO A 312 -1.49 -36.11 19.48
CA PRO A 312 -2.40 -35.15 20.10
C PRO A 312 -2.44 -33.78 19.37
N PHE A 313 -1.90 -33.68 18.16
CA PHE A 313 -1.99 -32.47 17.34
C PHE A 313 -3.32 -32.43 16.58
N HIS A 314 -3.85 -31.23 16.37
CA HIS A 314 -4.91 -31.01 15.39
C HIS A 314 -4.33 -31.18 13.97
N PRO A 315 -5.05 -31.80 13.00
CA PRO A 315 -4.50 -32.05 11.66
C PRO A 315 -3.97 -30.77 10.99
N ASP A 316 -4.79 -29.72 11.01
CA ASP A 316 -4.49 -28.41 10.45
C ASP A 316 -3.17 -27.77 10.93
N LEU A 317 -2.77 -28.02 12.18
CA LEU A 317 -1.48 -27.54 12.71
C LEU A 317 -0.31 -28.24 12.00
N LEU A 318 -0.43 -29.56 11.79
CA LEU A 318 0.58 -30.32 11.05
C LEU A 318 0.55 -29.93 9.58
N ASP A 319 -0.62 -29.93 8.93
CA ASP A 319 -0.80 -29.58 7.51
C ASP A 319 -0.30 -28.18 7.17
N THR A 320 -0.43 -27.23 8.11
CA THR A 320 0.12 -25.88 7.94
C THR A 320 1.64 -25.84 8.09
N LEU A 321 2.22 -26.60 9.03
CA LEU A 321 3.68 -26.66 9.20
C LEU A 321 4.39 -27.48 8.10
N THR A 322 3.73 -28.52 7.56
CA THR A 322 4.25 -29.39 6.48
C THR A 322 3.92 -28.86 5.07
N GLY A 323 2.78 -28.22 4.88
CA GLY A 323 2.31 -27.73 3.58
C GLY A 323 2.58 -26.24 3.33
N LYS A 324 2.41 -25.37 4.33
CA LYS A 324 2.61 -23.92 4.20
C LYS A 324 4.01 -23.48 4.63
N THR A 325 4.37 -23.63 5.90
CA THR A 325 5.66 -23.09 6.41
C THR A 325 6.87 -23.82 5.83
N ALA A 326 6.72 -25.10 5.46
CA ALA A 326 7.70 -25.90 4.72
C ALA A 326 8.19 -25.28 3.40
N THR A 327 7.43 -24.36 2.81
CA THR A 327 7.76 -23.75 1.51
C THR A 327 8.81 -22.63 1.59
N LEU A 328 9.08 -22.10 2.80
CA LEU A 328 10.02 -20.99 3.01
C LEU A 328 11.48 -21.46 2.87
N ALA A 329 12.28 -20.72 2.10
CA ALA A 329 13.63 -21.14 1.69
C ALA A 329 14.60 -21.39 2.86
N ASP A 330 14.59 -20.51 3.87
CA ASP A 330 15.47 -20.60 5.04
C ASP A 330 15.02 -21.66 6.07
N PHE A 331 13.85 -22.28 5.88
CA PHE A 331 13.28 -23.20 6.85
C PHE A 331 13.82 -24.62 6.66
N GLN A 332 14.69 -25.04 7.58
CA GLN A 332 15.10 -26.45 7.73
C GLN A 332 13.91 -27.30 8.25
N ARG A 333 12.95 -27.55 7.36
CA ARG A 333 11.58 -28.09 7.57
C ARG A 333 11.39 -28.86 8.87
N VAL A 334 11.89 -30.09 8.93
CA VAL A 334 11.69 -31.02 10.06
C VAL A 334 12.27 -30.45 11.36
N ARG A 335 13.46 -29.83 11.32
CA ARG A 335 14.12 -29.26 12.50
C ARG A 335 13.44 -27.98 12.99
N GLY A 336 12.96 -27.12 12.08
CA GLY A 336 12.22 -25.91 12.43
C GLY A 336 10.85 -26.23 13.00
N MET A 337 10.10 -27.14 12.36
CA MET A 337 8.82 -27.66 12.86
C MET A 337 8.97 -28.29 14.25
N LEU A 338 9.98 -29.15 14.47
CA LEU A 338 10.28 -29.73 15.78
C LEU A 338 10.54 -28.65 16.86
N ARG A 339 11.24 -27.56 16.52
CA ARG A 339 11.52 -26.46 17.47
C ARG A 339 10.26 -25.65 17.82
N ILE A 340 9.43 -25.33 16.83
CA ILE A 340 8.14 -24.63 17.02
C ILE A 340 7.21 -25.50 17.88
N LEU A 341 7.05 -26.77 17.53
CA LEU A 341 6.19 -27.70 18.27
C LEU A 341 6.72 -27.97 19.68
N ALA A 342 8.02 -28.20 19.88
CA ALA A 342 8.59 -28.42 21.22
C ALA A 342 8.37 -27.22 22.16
N LYS A 343 8.48 -25.98 21.66
CA LYS A 343 8.18 -24.77 22.44
C LYS A 343 6.68 -24.61 22.69
N THR A 344 5.86 -24.88 21.69
CA THR A 344 4.39 -24.84 21.78
C THR A 344 3.89 -25.85 22.83
N ILE A 345 4.35 -27.11 22.77
CA ILE A 345 4.06 -28.17 23.75
C ILE A 345 4.50 -27.72 25.15
N ALA A 346 5.71 -27.16 25.31
CA ALA A 346 6.18 -26.68 26.62
C ALA A 346 5.29 -25.55 27.19
N SER A 347 4.84 -24.61 26.35
CA SER A 347 3.91 -23.54 26.74
C SER A 347 2.53 -24.10 27.12
N VAL A 348 1.95 -24.97 26.30
CA VAL A 348 0.66 -25.64 26.57
C VAL A 348 0.72 -26.48 27.86
N TRP A 349 1.79 -27.24 28.06
CA TRP A 349 1.98 -28.10 29.24
C TRP A 349 2.13 -27.29 30.55
N ALA A 350 2.75 -26.12 30.47
CA ALA A 350 2.92 -25.19 31.60
C ALA A 350 1.63 -24.40 31.90
N LYS A 351 0.92 -23.94 30.87
CA LYS A 351 -0.27 -23.07 31.00
C LYS A 351 -1.58 -23.84 31.20
N ARG A 352 -1.68 -25.04 30.62
CA ARG A 352 -2.87 -25.92 30.62
C ARG A 352 -4.17 -25.18 30.27
N PRO A 353 -4.27 -24.57 29.07
CA PRO A 353 -5.51 -23.93 28.64
C PRO A 353 -6.67 -24.95 28.55
N GLN A 354 -7.89 -24.47 28.76
CA GLN A 354 -9.08 -25.32 28.94
C GLN A 354 -9.41 -26.17 27.70
N ASP A 355 -9.02 -25.72 26.51
CA ASP A 355 -9.23 -26.38 25.24
C ASP A 355 -8.05 -27.26 24.76
N ALA A 356 -7.04 -27.49 25.63
CA ALA A 356 -5.87 -28.33 25.34
C ALA A 356 -6.14 -29.85 25.23
N ALA A 357 -7.34 -30.24 24.80
CA ALA A 357 -7.67 -31.62 24.43
C ALA A 357 -6.89 -32.08 23.18
N LEU A 358 -6.59 -31.14 22.28
CA LEU A 358 -5.62 -31.26 21.20
C LEU A 358 -4.75 -30.00 21.12
N ILE A 359 -3.58 -30.12 20.51
CA ILE A 359 -2.70 -28.99 20.21
C ILE A 359 -3.11 -28.42 18.84
N HIS A 360 -3.98 -27.42 18.87
CA HIS A 360 -4.42 -26.60 17.72
C HIS A 360 -3.40 -25.52 17.30
N THR A 361 -3.60 -24.97 16.10
CA THR A 361 -2.84 -23.86 15.51
C THR A 361 -2.78 -22.61 16.40
N HIS A 362 -3.86 -22.26 17.10
CA HIS A 362 -3.90 -21.11 18.03
C HIS A 362 -3.05 -21.24 19.30
N HIS A 363 -2.58 -22.45 19.63
CA HIS A 363 -1.68 -22.67 20.77
C HIS A 363 -0.25 -22.19 20.49
N VAL A 364 0.08 -21.87 19.23
CA VAL A 364 1.35 -21.22 18.85
C VAL A 364 1.33 -19.78 19.37
N ASP A 365 1.73 -19.64 20.63
CA ASP A 365 1.66 -18.41 21.40
C ASP A 365 2.75 -17.40 20.99
N LEU A 366 2.38 -16.40 20.19
CA LEU A 366 3.32 -15.40 19.66
C LEU A 366 3.65 -14.30 20.68
N GLY A 367 2.99 -14.30 21.85
CA GLY A 367 3.40 -13.52 23.01
C GLY A 367 4.73 -14.02 23.60
N ASP A 368 4.94 -15.33 23.63
CA ASP A 368 6.21 -15.95 24.02
C ASP A 368 7.30 -15.56 23.01
N GLU A 369 8.32 -14.82 23.47
CA GLU A 369 9.41 -14.37 22.62
C GLU A 369 10.25 -15.53 22.06
N GLY A 370 10.34 -16.62 22.80
CA GLY A 370 10.98 -17.85 22.36
C GLY A 370 10.26 -18.46 21.15
N ILE A 371 8.93 -18.49 21.13
CA ILE A 371 8.12 -18.93 19.98
C ILE A 371 8.16 -17.87 18.87
N ARG A 372 7.92 -16.59 19.16
CA ARG A 372 7.91 -15.51 18.15
C ARG A 372 9.19 -15.45 17.32
N ARG A 373 10.37 -15.57 17.95
CA ARG A 373 11.67 -15.62 17.26
C ARG A 373 11.87 -16.86 16.39
N GLU A 374 11.08 -17.93 16.54
CA GLU A 374 11.07 -19.05 15.59
C GLU A 374 10.50 -18.64 14.24
N PHE A 375 9.53 -17.71 14.22
CA PHE A 375 8.96 -17.15 13.00
C PHE A 375 9.82 -15.98 12.51
N THR A 376 9.90 -14.90 13.28
CA THR A 376 10.45 -13.63 12.77
C THR A 376 11.95 -13.72 12.48
N THR A 377 12.77 -14.11 13.46
CA THR A 377 14.23 -14.23 13.27
C THR A 377 14.66 -15.46 12.48
N ARG A 378 13.91 -16.57 12.56
CA ARG A 378 14.38 -17.90 12.09
C ARG A 378 13.70 -18.43 10.83
N LEU A 379 12.59 -17.82 10.39
CA LEU A 379 12.06 -17.97 9.01
C LEU A 379 12.37 -16.73 8.15
N ASN A 380 13.14 -15.77 8.69
CA ASN A 380 13.44 -14.49 8.05
C ASN A 380 12.15 -13.70 7.72
N GLN A 381 11.24 -13.60 8.70
CA GLN A 381 9.92 -12.97 8.60
C GLN A 381 9.78 -11.77 9.57
N THR A 382 10.86 -11.02 9.79
CA THR A 382 10.90 -9.86 10.71
C THR A 382 9.97 -8.72 10.30
N GLN A 383 9.60 -8.62 9.02
CA GLN A 383 8.63 -7.64 8.53
C GLN A 383 7.22 -7.79 9.15
N TYR A 384 6.95 -8.89 9.86
CA TYR A 384 5.70 -9.10 10.58
C TYR A 384 5.78 -8.81 12.10
N ASP A 385 6.93 -8.45 12.67
CA ASP A 385 7.02 -8.12 14.11
C ASP A 385 6.01 -7.02 14.49
N SER A 386 5.83 -5.99 13.66
CA SER A 386 4.85 -4.91 13.91
C SER A 386 3.40 -5.39 13.92
N ALA A 387 3.04 -6.38 13.10
CA ALA A 387 1.70 -6.98 13.09
C ALA A 387 1.44 -7.80 14.37
N ILE A 388 2.40 -8.64 14.77
CA ILE A 388 2.31 -9.45 15.98
C ILE A 388 2.18 -8.58 17.24
N LEU A 389 2.91 -7.47 17.28
CA LEU A 389 3.03 -6.59 18.45
C LEU A 389 1.91 -5.53 18.56
N ASN A 390 1.15 -5.25 17.49
CA ASN A 390 0.01 -4.32 17.55
C ASN A 390 -1.35 -5.03 17.48
N ASP A 391 -1.48 -6.09 16.69
CA ASP A 391 -2.78 -6.73 16.44
C ASP A 391 -2.94 -8.09 17.16
N ILE A 392 -1.88 -8.88 17.32
CA ILE A 392 -1.97 -10.25 17.87
C ILE A 392 -1.80 -10.30 19.40
N ASP A 393 -0.56 -10.30 19.91
CA ASP A 393 -0.25 -10.66 21.31
C ASP A 393 0.41 -9.53 22.13
N GLY A 394 0.97 -8.51 21.47
CA GLY A 394 1.39 -7.27 22.13
C GLY A 394 2.77 -7.30 22.82
N LYS A 395 2.99 -6.30 23.69
CA LYS A 395 4.10 -6.27 24.66
C LYS A 395 3.55 -6.05 26.08
N ALA A 396 4.31 -6.46 27.09
CA ALA A 396 3.98 -6.13 28.48
C ALA A 396 3.77 -4.60 28.63
N GLY A 397 2.58 -4.19 29.06
CA GLY A 397 2.18 -2.78 29.21
C GLY A 397 1.46 -2.14 28.00
N ARG A 398 1.46 -2.76 26.81
CA ARG A 398 0.67 -2.32 25.64
C ARG A 398 -0.02 -3.55 25.02
N PRO A 399 -1.31 -3.81 25.37
CA PRO A 399 -2.04 -4.94 24.80
C PRO A 399 -2.24 -4.75 23.29
N ALA A 400 -2.19 -5.84 22.55
CA ALA A 400 -2.55 -5.84 21.15
C ALA A 400 -4.08 -5.81 20.95
N LEU A 401 -4.53 -5.56 19.72
CA LEU A 401 -5.95 -5.53 19.37
C LEU A 401 -6.71 -6.78 19.84
N ALA A 402 -6.23 -7.98 19.52
CA ALA A 402 -6.94 -9.22 19.83
C ALA A 402 -7.07 -9.43 21.36
N VAL A 403 -5.98 -9.23 22.10
CA VAL A 403 -5.97 -9.24 23.58
C VAL A 403 -6.93 -8.19 24.17
N SER A 404 -7.08 -7.03 23.52
CA SER A 404 -8.00 -5.97 23.96
C SER A 404 -9.46 -6.36 23.74
N ILE A 405 -9.80 -6.90 22.55
CA ILE A 405 -11.15 -7.40 22.24
C ILE A 405 -11.51 -8.57 23.16
N ASP A 406 -10.56 -9.46 23.47
CA ASP A 406 -10.78 -10.55 24.43
C ASP A 406 -11.06 -10.03 25.85
N ALA A 407 -10.33 -9.00 26.30
CA ALA A 407 -10.57 -8.35 27.60
C ALA A 407 -11.91 -7.57 27.65
N GLU A 408 -12.37 -7.00 26.53
CA GLU A 408 -13.64 -6.27 26.44
C GLU A 408 -14.87 -7.19 26.29
N ARG A 409 -14.76 -8.28 25.52
CA ARG A 409 -15.92 -9.05 25.02
C ARG A 409 -15.96 -10.50 25.46
N PHE A 410 -14.82 -11.09 25.81
CA PHE A 410 -14.67 -12.52 26.12
C PHE A 410 -14.03 -12.74 27.51
N ALA A 411 -14.11 -11.74 28.39
CA ALA A 411 -13.54 -11.80 29.74
C ALA A 411 -14.08 -12.99 30.55
N GLY A 412 -13.18 -13.87 31.00
CA GLY A 412 -13.51 -15.09 31.73
C GLY A 412 -13.88 -16.29 30.84
N LEU A 413 -13.81 -16.16 29.52
CA LEU A 413 -13.95 -17.25 28.54
C LEU A 413 -12.58 -17.60 27.90
N LEU A 414 -12.58 -18.43 26.86
CA LEU A 414 -11.42 -18.61 25.99
C LEU A 414 -11.06 -17.29 25.28
N PRO A 415 -9.78 -17.01 25.00
CA PRO A 415 -9.34 -15.81 24.28
C PRO A 415 -9.55 -15.98 22.76
N TYR A 416 -10.82 -15.99 22.35
CA TYR A 416 -11.27 -16.29 20.99
C TYR A 416 -10.59 -15.41 19.92
N THR A 417 -10.37 -14.14 20.20
CA THR A 417 -9.77 -13.18 19.25
C THR A 417 -8.28 -13.43 19.11
N SER A 418 -7.58 -13.70 20.21
CA SER A 418 -6.16 -14.08 20.19
C SER A 418 -5.97 -15.42 19.46
N TYR A 419 -6.91 -16.36 19.62
CA TYR A 419 -6.92 -17.62 18.88
C TYR A 419 -7.12 -17.41 17.37
N VAL A 420 -8.06 -16.56 16.96
CA VAL A 420 -8.23 -16.13 15.56
C VAL A 420 -6.94 -15.52 15.01
N ALA A 421 -6.38 -14.52 15.70
CA ALA A 421 -5.23 -13.75 15.24
C ALA A 421 -3.97 -14.62 15.07
N ARG A 422 -3.67 -15.51 16.04
CA ARG A 422 -2.54 -16.46 15.94
C ARG A 422 -2.72 -17.46 14.82
N THR A 423 -3.94 -17.98 14.63
CA THR A 423 -4.24 -18.96 13.57
C THR A 423 -4.02 -18.34 12.19
N VAL A 424 -4.64 -17.19 11.93
CA VAL A 424 -4.45 -16.42 10.68
C VAL A 424 -2.97 -16.10 10.43
N PHE A 425 -2.19 -15.80 11.48
CA PHE A 425 -0.76 -15.58 11.35
C PHE A 425 0.01 -16.82 10.90
N VAL A 426 -0.19 -17.97 11.55
CA VAL A 426 0.55 -19.20 11.22
C VAL A 426 0.23 -19.66 9.79
N HIS A 427 -1.00 -19.50 9.30
CA HIS A 427 -1.33 -19.75 7.88
C HIS A 427 -0.82 -18.68 6.91
N THR A 428 -0.46 -17.47 7.37
CA THR A 428 0.18 -16.44 6.53
C THR A 428 1.61 -16.85 6.12
N MET A 429 2.24 -17.75 6.90
CA MET A 429 3.62 -18.17 6.71
C MET A 429 3.79 -19.17 5.55
N ALA A 430 3.71 -18.69 4.31
CA ALA A 430 4.02 -19.45 3.10
C ALA A 430 4.88 -18.64 2.10
N TYR A 431 5.67 -19.32 1.27
CA TYR A 431 6.45 -18.70 0.20
C TYR A 431 5.55 -18.26 -0.97
N ASN A 432 4.74 -19.19 -1.50
CA ASN A 432 3.77 -18.87 -2.56
C ASN A 432 2.61 -18.04 -1.97
N ASN A 433 2.30 -16.91 -2.61
CA ASN A 433 1.20 -16.01 -2.24
C ASN A 433 -0.18 -16.67 -2.31
N GLU A 434 -0.36 -17.68 -3.18
CA GLU A 434 -1.60 -18.46 -3.28
C GLU A 434 -1.86 -19.34 -2.04
N LEU A 435 -0.79 -19.75 -1.34
CA LEU A 435 -0.87 -20.58 -0.13
C LEU A 435 -1.00 -19.76 1.16
N ARG A 436 -0.89 -18.42 1.08
CA ARG A 436 -0.93 -17.53 2.25
C ARG A 436 -2.35 -17.28 2.71
N GLY A 437 -2.60 -17.56 3.99
CA GLY A 437 -3.88 -17.34 4.64
C GLY A 437 -4.82 -18.54 4.57
N LEU A 438 -6.08 -18.31 4.90
CA LEU A 438 -7.15 -19.31 4.85
C LEU A 438 -8.54 -18.67 4.71
N THR A 439 -9.56 -19.48 4.44
CA THR A 439 -10.96 -19.00 4.40
C THR A 439 -11.55 -18.88 5.81
N PRO A 440 -12.61 -18.07 6.00
CA PRO A 440 -13.43 -18.08 7.22
C PRO A 440 -13.91 -19.48 7.67
N ALA A 441 -14.24 -20.36 6.72
CA ALA A 441 -14.70 -21.72 7.00
C ALA A 441 -13.55 -22.63 7.49
N HIS A 442 -12.37 -22.49 6.90
CA HIS A 442 -11.14 -23.15 7.36
C HIS A 442 -10.75 -22.63 8.75
N LEU A 443 -10.74 -21.31 8.98
CA LEU A 443 -10.38 -20.69 10.26
C LEU A 443 -11.21 -21.23 11.43
N ARG A 444 -12.50 -21.44 11.19
CA ARG A 444 -13.40 -22.04 12.18
C ARG A 444 -13.04 -23.50 12.45
N TYR A 445 -12.79 -24.32 11.43
CA TYR A 445 -12.27 -25.69 11.61
C TYR A 445 -10.96 -25.72 12.43
N SER A 446 -10.00 -24.85 12.12
CA SER A 446 -8.70 -24.77 12.80
C SER A 446 -8.78 -24.51 14.32
N ILE A 447 -9.81 -23.80 14.78
CA ILE A 447 -9.97 -23.34 16.18
C ILE A 447 -11.03 -24.15 16.94
N LEU A 448 -12.07 -24.63 16.25
CA LEU A 448 -13.25 -25.27 16.84
C LEU A 448 -12.89 -26.55 17.62
N SER A 449 -13.14 -26.51 18.92
CA SER A 449 -12.88 -27.58 19.88
C SER A 449 -14.08 -27.79 20.81
N PRO A 450 -14.21 -28.94 21.51
CA PRO A 450 -15.32 -29.20 22.42
C PRO A 450 -15.47 -28.22 23.60
N GLY A 451 -14.52 -27.31 23.81
CA GLY A 451 -14.59 -26.23 24.81
C GLY A 451 -14.93 -24.85 24.24
N ALA A 452 -15.13 -24.71 22.92
CA ALA A 452 -15.24 -23.44 22.21
C ALA A 452 -16.59 -23.27 21.49
N ASP A 453 -17.23 -22.11 21.64
CA ASP A 453 -18.49 -21.77 20.95
C ASP A 453 -18.20 -21.16 19.56
N LEU A 454 -18.75 -21.77 18.51
CA LEU A 454 -18.57 -21.33 17.12
C LEU A 454 -19.09 -19.90 16.85
N ASN A 455 -20.06 -19.42 17.62
CA ASN A 455 -20.60 -18.07 17.49
C ASN A 455 -19.70 -17.04 18.17
N PHE A 456 -19.01 -17.41 19.25
CA PHE A 456 -17.94 -16.57 19.81
C PHE A 456 -16.71 -16.54 18.90
N ILE A 457 -16.33 -17.67 18.27
CA ILE A 457 -15.31 -17.68 17.20
C ILE A 457 -15.70 -16.70 16.07
N ALA A 458 -16.94 -16.78 15.57
CA ALA A 458 -17.41 -15.90 14.49
C ALA A 458 -17.54 -14.41 14.90
N ALA A 459 -17.88 -14.12 16.16
CA ALA A 459 -17.93 -12.76 16.68
C ALA A 459 -16.51 -12.17 16.88
N ALA A 460 -15.56 -12.99 17.33
CA ALA A 460 -14.15 -12.62 17.44
C ALA A 460 -13.52 -12.40 16.05
N GLU A 461 -13.81 -13.28 15.09
CA GLU A 461 -13.45 -13.14 13.68
C GLU A 461 -13.90 -11.78 13.11
N ALA A 462 -15.19 -11.46 13.22
CA ALA A 462 -15.73 -10.19 12.73
C ALA A 462 -15.13 -8.97 13.44
N GLY A 463 -14.95 -9.03 14.77
CA GLY A 463 -14.33 -7.96 15.55
C GLY A 463 -12.86 -7.74 15.19
N PHE A 464 -12.11 -8.83 14.94
CA PHE A 464 -10.72 -8.77 14.53
C PHE A 464 -10.55 -8.17 13.13
N ILE A 465 -11.36 -8.63 12.16
CA ILE A 465 -11.35 -8.10 10.78
C ILE A 465 -11.68 -6.60 10.76
N GLN A 466 -12.62 -6.14 11.59
CA GLN A 466 -13.00 -4.71 11.69
C GLN A 466 -11.94 -3.85 12.41
N GLY A 467 -11.14 -4.44 13.30
CA GLY A 467 -10.15 -3.72 14.10
C GLY A 467 -8.72 -3.73 13.56
N SER A 468 -8.36 -4.76 12.78
CA SER A 468 -6.97 -5.04 12.39
C SER A 468 -6.45 -4.03 11.38
N ALA A 469 -5.27 -3.49 11.68
CA ALA A 469 -4.53 -2.65 10.75
C ALA A 469 -3.71 -3.49 9.76
N TYR A 470 -3.36 -4.74 10.11
CA TYR A 470 -2.43 -5.57 9.32
C TYR A 470 -3.09 -6.69 8.50
N LEU A 471 -4.41 -6.89 8.58
CA LEU A 471 -5.11 -7.89 7.76
C LEU A 471 -5.20 -7.47 6.28
N ASP A 472 -5.30 -8.44 5.37
CA ASP A 472 -5.69 -8.24 3.97
C ASP A 472 -7.21 -7.97 3.86
N ASP A 473 -7.60 -6.70 3.71
CA ASP A 473 -9.01 -6.25 3.71
C ASP A 473 -9.69 -6.28 2.33
N ARG A 474 -9.04 -6.89 1.32
CA ARG A 474 -9.62 -7.05 -0.02
C ARG A 474 -10.83 -8.01 0.00
N PRO A 475 -12.00 -7.62 -0.54
CA PRO A 475 -13.18 -8.48 -0.57
C PRO A 475 -12.91 -9.84 -1.22
N GLY A 476 -13.15 -10.92 -0.47
CA GLY A 476 -12.93 -12.29 -0.93
C GLY A 476 -11.48 -12.79 -0.91
N ALA A 477 -10.52 -12.01 -0.42
CA ALA A 477 -9.16 -12.50 -0.17
C ALA A 477 -9.14 -13.52 1.00
N PRO A 478 -8.18 -14.47 1.02
CA PRO A 478 -7.92 -15.29 2.20
C PRO A 478 -7.52 -14.42 3.39
N LEU A 479 -8.00 -14.78 4.59
CA LEU A 479 -7.60 -14.13 5.84
C LEU A 479 -6.10 -14.36 6.04
N ARG A 480 -5.32 -13.29 6.01
CA ARG A 480 -3.86 -13.28 6.20
C ARG A 480 -3.38 -11.91 6.64
N PHE A 481 -2.15 -11.87 7.17
CA PHE A 481 -1.47 -10.61 7.46
C PHE A 481 -0.67 -10.11 6.26
N ASN A 482 -0.76 -8.80 6.04
CA ASN A 482 0.23 -8.00 5.34
C ASN A 482 1.38 -7.65 6.30
N ALA A 483 2.57 -7.41 5.76
CA ALA A 483 3.72 -6.96 6.56
C ALA A 483 3.55 -5.51 7.02
N GLU A 484 3.07 -4.67 6.12
CA GLU A 484 2.79 -3.26 6.33
C GLU A 484 1.32 -3.07 6.72
N ALA A 485 1.03 -2.12 7.60
CA ALA A 485 -0.33 -1.80 8.01
C ALA A 485 -1.08 -1.10 6.87
N ASN A 486 -2.38 -1.39 6.71
CA ASN A 486 -3.27 -0.61 5.88
C ASN A 486 -3.50 0.77 6.52
N LEU A 487 -2.90 1.80 5.92
CA LEU A 487 -2.99 3.19 6.41
C LEU A 487 -4.43 3.70 6.50
N THR A 488 -5.36 3.19 5.69
CA THR A 488 -6.78 3.53 5.77
C THR A 488 -7.38 3.06 7.09
N GLN A 489 -7.05 1.84 7.53
CA GLN A 489 -7.52 1.28 8.80
C GLN A 489 -6.87 1.98 10.00
N ILE A 490 -5.61 2.39 9.88
CA ILE A 490 -4.93 3.23 10.89
C ILE A 490 -5.67 4.56 11.04
N ILE A 491 -5.88 5.31 9.96
CA ILE A 491 -6.58 6.60 10.01
C ILE A 491 -8.01 6.42 10.55
N ALA A 492 -8.75 5.40 10.08
CA ALA A 492 -10.11 5.10 10.56
C ALA A 492 -10.16 4.60 12.02
N ARG A 493 -9.04 4.14 12.60
CA ARG A 493 -8.92 3.83 14.05
C ARG A 493 -8.71 5.11 14.85
N GLU A 494 -7.84 6.00 14.39
CA GLU A 494 -7.59 7.29 15.05
C GLU A 494 -8.82 8.22 14.95
N GLU A 495 -9.55 8.23 13.83
CA GLU A 495 -10.84 8.94 13.66
C GLU A 495 -11.90 8.51 14.68
N ARG A 496 -11.87 7.24 15.13
CA ARG A 496 -12.74 6.72 16.20
C ARG A 496 -12.26 7.08 17.61
N GLY A 497 -11.02 7.53 17.75
CA GLY A 497 -10.43 8.03 19.00
C GLY A 497 -10.51 9.55 19.17
N VAL A 498 -11.14 10.28 18.24
CA VAL A 498 -11.30 11.74 18.33
C VAL A 498 -12.37 12.10 19.36
N GLU A 499 -11.95 12.74 20.44
CA GLU A 499 -12.83 13.26 21.49
C GLU A 499 -13.83 14.29 20.95
N SER A 500 -15.10 14.17 21.36
CA SER A 500 -16.21 15.01 20.85
C SER A 500 -16.00 16.51 21.11
N ASP A 501 -15.44 16.87 22.26
CA ASP A 501 -15.14 18.28 22.59
C ASP A 501 -13.99 18.83 21.74
N ALA A 502 -12.98 18.01 21.43
CA ALA A 502 -11.88 18.39 20.56
C ALA A 502 -12.36 18.60 19.10
N LEU A 503 -13.24 17.72 18.62
CA LEU A 503 -13.92 17.88 17.34
C LEU A 503 -14.73 19.18 17.28
N ARG A 504 -15.50 19.47 18.33
CA ARG A 504 -16.28 20.71 18.41
C ARG A 504 -15.38 21.95 18.38
N VAL A 505 -14.36 22.02 19.22
CA VAL A 505 -13.50 23.22 19.35
C VAL A 505 -12.75 23.51 18.05
N GLU A 506 -12.25 22.47 17.36
CA GLU A 506 -11.62 22.62 16.04
C GLU A 506 -12.63 23.15 15.01
N LEU A 507 -13.79 22.50 14.88
CA LEU A 507 -14.83 22.85 13.91
C LEU A 507 -15.39 24.28 14.14
N ASP A 508 -15.64 24.65 15.40
CA ASP A 508 -16.05 26.00 15.82
C ASP A 508 -14.97 27.06 15.53
N SER A 509 -13.69 26.70 15.46
CA SER A 509 -12.61 27.61 15.01
C SER A 509 -12.60 27.74 13.50
N ARG A 510 -12.55 26.62 12.77
CA ARG A 510 -12.40 26.66 11.29
C ARG A 510 -13.56 27.38 10.60
N ILE A 511 -14.79 27.29 11.13
CA ILE A 511 -15.93 28.07 10.62
C ILE A 511 -15.73 29.57 10.83
N LYS A 512 -15.19 29.99 11.98
CA LYS A 512 -14.86 31.40 12.26
C LYS A 512 -13.77 31.89 11.31
N ASP A 513 -12.69 31.12 11.14
CA ASP A 513 -11.56 31.44 10.27
C ASP A 513 -11.96 31.64 8.80
N ILE A 514 -13.01 30.95 8.33
CA ILE A 514 -13.50 31.01 6.94
C ILE A 514 -14.42 32.20 6.68
N PHE A 515 -15.20 32.65 7.67
CA PHE A 515 -16.22 33.70 7.49
C PHE A 515 -15.86 35.06 8.09
N ILE A 516 -15.05 35.10 9.16
CA ILE A 516 -14.58 36.35 9.76
C ILE A 516 -13.41 36.89 8.93
N SER A 517 -13.58 38.07 8.34
CA SER A 517 -12.51 38.73 7.60
C SER A 517 -12.54 40.24 7.81
N ASN A 518 -11.41 40.80 8.27
CA ASN A 518 -11.26 42.25 8.49
C ASN A 518 -11.36 43.05 7.18
N SER A 519 -10.90 42.46 6.07
CA SER A 519 -11.05 42.98 4.70
C SER A 519 -12.33 42.52 4.00
N GLY A 520 -13.22 41.81 4.72
CA GLY A 520 -14.50 41.34 4.23
C GLY A 520 -15.51 42.47 4.00
N SER A 521 -16.49 42.21 3.13
CA SER A 521 -17.60 43.11 2.81
C SER A 521 -18.67 43.19 3.91
N PHE A 522 -18.61 42.30 4.91
CA PHE A 522 -19.54 42.24 6.04
C PHE A 522 -18.83 42.33 7.38
N GLU A 523 -19.47 42.96 8.36
CA GLU A 523 -19.17 42.76 9.78
C GLU A 523 -19.71 41.39 10.20
N THR A 524 -18.84 40.42 10.45
CA THR A 524 -19.25 39.04 10.77
C THR A 524 -19.55 38.86 12.24
N VAL A 525 -20.76 38.41 12.55
CA VAL A 525 -21.18 37.97 13.89
C VAL A 525 -21.24 36.44 13.89
N PRO A 526 -20.21 35.75 14.43
CA PRO A 526 -20.18 34.30 14.48
C PRO A 526 -21.08 33.77 15.61
N PHE A 527 -21.94 32.81 15.29
CA PHE A 527 -22.73 32.02 16.24
C PHE A 527 -23.56 32.86 17.25
N PRO A 528 -24.35 33.86 16.81
CA PRO A 528 -25.24 34.59 17.71
C PRO A 528 -26.26 33.64 18.33
N ALA A 529 -26.41 33.68 19.66
CA ALA A 529 -27.38 32.89 20.40
C ALA A 529 -28.79 33.52 20.38
N GLY A 530 -28.88 34.83 20.11
CA GLY A 530 -30.17 35.51 19.98
C GLY A 530 -30.09 36.92 19.39
N ALA A 531 -31.22 37.63 19.44
CA ALA A 531 -31.35 39.00 18.93
C ALA A 531 -30.51 40.05 19.70
N PHE A 532 -29.93 39.67 20.83
CA PHE A 532 -29.05 40.50 21.66
C PHE A 532 -27.60 40.53 21.15
N ASP A 533 -27.12 39.48 20.48
CA ASP A 533 -25.77 39.40 19.89
C ASP A 533 -25.65 40.13 18.55
N LEU A 534 -26.78 40.64 18.02
CA LEU A 534 -26.86 41.35 16.74
C LEU A 534 -27.29 42.80 16.99
N PRO A 535 -26.33 43.75 17.14
CA PRO A 535 -26.65 45.15 17.41
C PRO A 535 -27.51 45.79 16.30
N ASP A 536 -28.21 46.88 16.64
CA ASP A 536 -29.07 47.64 15.72
C ASP A 536 -28.54 49.07 15.53
N ASP A 537 -27.24 49.13 15.29
CA ASP A 537 -26.45 50.32 14.94
C ASP A 537 -25.67 50.07 13.63
N VAL A 538 -24.86 51.04 13.22
CA VAL A 538 -24.16 51.06 11.93
C VAL A 538 -22.79 50.34 11.95
N GLY A 539 -22.26 49.95 13.12
CA GLY A 539 -20.98 49.21 13.22
C GLY A 539 -19.80 49.92 12.57
N ASP A 540 -18.99 49.15 11.82
CA ASP A 540 -17.89 49.66 10.97
C ASP A 540 -18.36 50.31 9.65
N GLY A 541 -19.68 50.45 9.46
CA GLY A 541 -20.33 50.97 8.26
C GLY A 541 -20.86 49.90 7.30
N LYS A 542 -20.41 48.64 7.42
CA LYS A 542 -20.83 47.51 6.57
C LYS A 542 -22.18 46.91 7.01
N PRO A 543 -22.83 46.10 6.16
CA PRO A 543 -23.89 45.19 6.59
C PRO A 543 -23.33 44.07 7.48
N ARG A 544 -24.16 43.51 8.36
CA ARG A 544 -23.80 42.39 9.23
C ARG A 544 -24.06 41.03 8.56
N LEU A 545 -23.14 40.08 8.75
CA LEU A 545 -23.30 38.67 8.40
C LEU A 545 -23.36 37.83 9.67
N ALA A 546 -24.55 37.32 9.99
CA ALA A 546 -24.74 36.33 11.05
C ALA A 546 -24.41 34.93 10.52
N VAL A 547 -23.44 34.25 11.12
CA VAL A 547 -23.13 32.84 10.82
C VAL A 547 -23.83 31.97 11.85
N ILE A 548 -24.91 31.30 11.47
CA ILE A 548 -25.74 30.53 12.41
C ILE A 548 -25.10 29.17 12.69
N HIS A 549 -24.86 28.86 13.96
CA HIS A 549 -24.18 27.63 14.37
C HIS A 549 -24.98 26.40 13.95
N HIS A 550 -24.33 25.44 13.28
CA HIS A 550 -25.01 24.29 12.68
C HIS A 550 -25.75 23.38 13.69
N GLN A 551 -25.37 23.37 14.97
CA GLN A 551 -26.13 22.63 16.01
C GLN A 551 -27.30 23.43 16.60
N ALA A 552 -27.39 24.74 16.31
CA ALA A 552 -28.48 25.61 16.76
C ALA A 552 -29.58 25.73 15.69
N LEU A 553 -29.21 25.71 14.41
CA LEU A 553 -30.12 25.58 13.27
C LEU A 553 -29.32 25.17 12.02
N ASP A 554 -29.80 24.12 11.35
CA ASP A 554 -29.47 23.78 9.97
C ASP A 554 -30.75 23.79 9.09
N ILE A 555 -30.56 23.57 7.79
CA ILE A 555 -31.60 23.63 6.76
C ILE A 555 -31.61 22.32 5.98
N GLY A 556 -32.74 21.63 5.98
CA GLY A 556 -32.93 20.35 5.30
C GLY A 556 -33.40 20.46 3.85
N GLY A 557 -34.66 20.10 3.60
CA GLY A 557 -35.27 20.05 2.27
C GLY A 557 -35.74 21.41 1.73
N SER A 558 -36.97 21.45 1.24
CA SER A 558 -37.62 22.70 0.79
C SER A 558 -37.91 23.62 1.98
N VAL A 559 -37.39 24.83 1.95
CA VAL A 559 -37.69 25.87 2.95
C VAL A 559 -38.92 26.65 2.51
N GLU A 560 -40.04 26.42 3.19
CA GLU A 560 -41.31 27.10 2.89
C GLU A 560 -41.46 28.42 3.67
N GLU A 561 -40.98 28.48 4.92
CA GLU A 561 -41.02 29.67 5.77
C GLU A 561 -39.65 29.98 6.42
N VAL A 562 -39.48 31.20 6.92
CA VAL A 562 -38.26 31.64 7.60
C VAL A 562 -38.21 31.06 9.03
N PRO A 563 -37.16 30.30 9.43
CA PRO A 563 -37.06 29.73 10.77
C PRO A 563 -37.15 30.79 11.89
N GLU A 564 -37.90 30.50 12.96
CA GLU A 564 -38.24 31.52 13.97
C GLU A 564 -37.01 32.08 14.71
N LEU A 565 -35.91 31.33 14.84
CA LEU A 565 -34.64 31.87 15.36
C LEU A 565 -34.16 33.08 14.52
N ILE A 566 -34.16 32.93 13.19
CA ILE A 566 -33.78 33.97 12.23
C ILE A 566 -34.84 35.08 12.22
N ALA A 567 -36.13 34.72 12.19
CA ALA A 567 -37.22 35.69 12.21
C ALA A 567 -37.25 36.54 13.48
N THR A 568 -36.87 36.00 14.64
CA THR A 568 -36.69 36.74 15.89
C THR A 568 -35.46 37.64 15.80
N MET A 569 -34.28 37.14 15.42
CA MET A 569 -33.06 37.95 15.24
C MET A 569 -33.28 39.14 14.28
N TYR A 570 -34.00 38.92 13.19
CA TYR A 570 -34.30 39.91 12.16
C TYR A 570 -35.34 40.95 12.56
N ARG A 571 -36.34 40.58 13.37
CA ARG A 571 -37.41 41.49 13.82
C ARG A 571 -37.09 42.22 15.13
N ARG A 572 -36.23 41.65 15.98
CA ARG A 572 -36.00 42.11 17.37
C ARG A 572 -34.58 42.57 17.66
N LYS A 573 -34.42 43.28 18.77
CA LYS A 573 -33.13 43.70 19.34
C LYS A 573 -33.16 43.81 20.87
N GLY A 574 -31.96 43.83 21.46
CA GLY A 574 -31.75 44.01 22.91
C GLY A 574 -31.92 42.72 23.72
N GLN A 575 -31.52 42.76 24.98
CA GLN A 575 -31.46 41.60 25.89
C GLN A 575 -32.80 40.86 25.97
N ASP A 576 -33.89 41.57 26.25
CA ASP A 576 -35.24 40.98 26.38
C ASP A 576 -35.93 40.68 25.04
N ALA A 577 -35.27 40.92 23.90
CA ALA A 577 -35.84 40.90 22.54
C ALA A 577 -37.13 41.74 22.33
N ALA A 578 -37.49 42.61 23.29
CA ALA A 578 -38.72 43.39 23.24
C ALA A 578 -38.67 44.50 22.17
N GLY A 579 -37.50 45.12 21.96
CA GLY A 579 -37.30 46.19 21.00
C GLY A 579 -37.43 45.70 19.55
N LEU A 580 -38.03 46.51 18.68
CA LEU A 580 -38.05 46.26 17.24
C LEU A 580 -36.72 46.69 16.60
N ARG A 581 -36.21 45.88 15.67
CA ARG A 581 -35.03 46.21 14.85
C ARG A 581 -35.39 47.28 13.83
N GLN A 582 -34.59 48.35 13.72
CA GLN A 582 -34.78 49.43 12.75
C GLN A 582 -33.92 49.23 11.50
N LEU A 583 -32.70 48.71 11.65
CA LEU A 583 -31.76 48.50 10.55
C LEU A 583 -31.93 47.09 9.96
N GLN A 584 -33.16 46.76 9.57
CA GLN A 584 -33.49 45.43 9.04
C GLN A 584 -32.80 45.15 7.69
N ASN A 585 -32.55 46.19 6.89
CA ASN A 585 -31.73 46.09 5.68
C ASN A 585 -30.21 46.24 5.95
N ASN A 586 -29.73 45.80 7.11
CA ASN A 586 -28.31 45.79 7.48
C ASN A 586 -27.86 44.45 8.08
N VAL A 587 -28.62 43.36 7.89
CA VAL A 587 -28.24 42.00 8.34
C VAL A 587 -28.63 40.93 7.33
N VAL A 588 -27.74 39.96 7.11
CA VAL A 588 -27.97 38.69 6.39
C VAL A 588 -27.54 37.51 7.25
N PHE A 589 -28.09 36.33 6.99
CA PHE A 589 -27.83 35.12 7.77
C PHE A 589 -27.38 33.98 6.85
N ILE A 590 -26.22 33.38 7.12
CA ILE A 590 -25.77 32.14 6.47
C ILE A 590 -25.95 30.95 7.41
N VAL A 591 -26.54 29.88 6.89
CA VAL A 591 -26.97 28.70 7.65
C VAL A 591 -26.43 27.42 7.00
N ALA A 592 -26.16 26.42 7.84
CA ALA A 592 -25.72 25.09 7.44
C ALA A 592 -26.81 24.30 6.71
N ASP A 593 -26.40 23.42 5.79
CA ASP A 593 -27.23 22.41 5.15
C ASP A 593 -27.12 21.08 5.92
N GLU A 594 -28.27 20.56 6.37
CA GLU A 594 -28.42 19.34 7.18
C GLU A 594 -27.67 18.14 6.57
N ARG A 595 -27.71 18.02 5.23
CA ARG A 595 -27.13 16.87 4.50
C ARG A 595 -25.61 16.94 4.44
N HIS A 596 -25.04 18.15 4.55
CA HIS A 596 -23.60 18.37 4.51
C HIS A 596 -22.97 18.44 5.91
N ALA A 597 -23.73 18.69 6.97
CA ALA A 597 -23.20 18.78 8.34
C ALA A 597 -22.47 17.48 8.80
N PRO A 598 -22.95 16.25 8.52
CA PRO A 598 -22.20 15.03 8.84
C PRO A 598 -20.87 14.91 8.09
N HIS A 599 -20.81 15.36 6.83
CA HIS A 599 -19.58 15.33 6.04
C HIS A 599 -18.56 16.38 6.53
N MET A 600 -19.04 17.57 6.90
CA MET A 600 -18.22 18.61 7.54
C MET A 600 -17.57 18.09 8.84
N ALA A 601 -18.36 17.44 9.71
CA ALA A 601 -17.85 16.85 10.95
C ALA A 601 -16.84 15.71 10.70
N ALA A 602 -17.13 14.80 9.76
CA ALA A 602 -16.23 13.71 9.41
C ALA A 602 -14.88 14.22 8.86
N THR A 603 -14.89 15.24 8.01
CA THR A 603 -13.68 15.84 7.43
C THR A 603 -12.81 16.53 8.50
N VAL A 604 -13.41 17.18 9.51
CA VAL A 604 -12.64 17.72 10.66
C VAL A 604 -12.12 16.61 11.58
N SER A 605 -12.89 15.53 11.84
CA SER A 605 -12.39 14.37 12.59
C SER A 605 -11.17 13.74 11.91
N ARG A 606 -11.23 13.56 10.58
CA ARG A 606 -10.09 13.08 9.76
C ARG A 606 -8.85 13.96 9.87
N HIS A 607 -9.02 15.29 9.90
CA HIS A 607 -7.91 16.20 10.16
C HIS A 607 -7.29 16.00 11.54
N LEU A 608 -8.11 15.82 12.59
CA LEU A 608 -7.64 15.59 13.96
C LEU A 608 -6.87 14.26 14.07
N ALA A 609 -7.38 13.19 13.46
CA ALA A 609 -6.70 11.90 13.35
C ALA A 609 -5.35 12.00 12.61
N LEU A 610 -5.32 12.70 11.46
CA LEU A 610 -4.08 12.97 10.72
C LEU A 610 -3.10 13.87 11.49
N ARG A 611 -3.60 14.76 12.36
CA ARG A 611 -2.77 15.61 13.24
C ARG A 611 -2.12 14.79 14.36
N GLU A 612 -2.82 13.79 14.90
CA GLU A 612 -2.26 12.85 15.88
C GLU A 612 -1.18 11.95 15.25
N LEU A 613 -1.47 11.33 14.10
CA LEU A 613 -0.52 10.48 13.36
C LEU A 613 0.75 11.21 12.91
N ARG A 614 0.71 12.55 12.80
CA ARG A 614 1.87 13.39 12.47
C ARG A 614 2.76 13.73 13.67
N ARG A 615 2.42 13.32 14.90
CA ARG A 615 3.34 13.43 16.05
C ARG A 615 4.55 12.50 15.82
N PRO A 616 5.80 12.92 16.12
CA PRO A 616 7.00 12.12 15.82
C PRO A 616 6.95 10.68 16.34
N GLU A 617 6.39 10.48 17.54
CA GLU A 617 6.22 9.17 18.17
C GLU A 617 5.23 8.26 17.44
N ARG A 618 4.12 8.80 16.91
CA ARG A 618 3.12 8.04 16.12
C ARG A 618 3.63 7.80 14.69
N LEU A 619 4.23 8.83 14.09
CA LEU A 619 4.74 8.80 12.71
C LEU A 619 5.87 7.77 12.55
N GLY A 620 6.74 7.63 13.55
CA GLY A 620 7.79 6.61 13.59
C GLY A 620 7.32 5.16 13.77
N GLU A 621 6.02 4.91 14.02
CA GLU A 621 5.45 3.55 13.96
C GLU A 621 5.07 3.12 12.52
N LEU A 622 5.12 4.04 11.55
CA LEU A 622 4.69 3.83 10.16
C LEU A 622 5.87 3.63 9.19
N ALA A 623 5.66 2.89 8.11
CA ALA A 623 6.64 2.75 7.03
C ALA A 623 6.83 4.08 6.27
N ASP A 624 8.03 4.35 5.75
CA ASP A 624 8.42 5.67 5.20
C ASP A 624 7.46 6.20 4.11
N HIS A 625 6.96 5.31 3.25
CA HIS A 625 6.00 5.69 2.21
C HIS A 625 4.64 6.13 2.81
N GLN A 626 4.24 5.55 3.95
CA GLN A 626 3.04 5.90 4.70
C GLN A 626 3.24 7.19 5.50
N GLN A 627 4.45 7.43 6.04
CA GLN A 627 4.79 8.71 6.67
C GLN A 627 4.62 9.86 5.68
N ALA A 628 5.15 9.72 4.45
CA ALA A 628 4.98 10.69 3.38
C ALA A 628 3.50 10.89 3.01
N GLN A 629 2.73 9.79 2.91
CA GLN A 629 1.30 9.84 2.62
C GLN A 629 0.47 10.51 3.73
N VAL A 630 0.78 10.26 5.01
CA VAL A 630 0.16 10.92 6.18
C VAL A 630 0.47 12.42 6.20
N VAL A 631 1.70 12.81 5.88
CA VAL A 631 2.09 14.23 5.79
C VAL A 631 1.33 14.95 4.67
N GLU A 632 1.22 14.34 3.48
CA GLU A 632 0.49 14.95 2.35
C GLU A 632 -1.04 14.96 2.58
N LEU A 633 -1.63 13.88 3.11
CA LEU A 633 -3.03 13.86 3.51
C LEU A 633 -3.31 14.92 4.59
N GLY A 634 -2.41 15.06 5.57
CA GLY A 634 -2.49 16.11 6.59
C GLY A 634 -2.42 17.51 5.99
N ARG A 635 -1.50 17.76 5.04
CA ARG A 635 -1.38 19.04 4.32
C ARG A 635 -2.64 19.35 3.50
N ARG A 636 -3.21 18.34 2.84
CA ARG A 636 -4.42 18.47 2.02
C ARG A 636 -5.69 18.70 2.84
N SER A 637 -5.77 18.09 4.04
CA SER A 637 -6.96 18.16 4.90
C SER A 637 -7.39 19.59 5.26
N GLU A 638 -6.46 20.54 5.35
CA GLU A 638 -6.72 21.97 5.52
C GLU A 638 -7.66 22.54 4.42
N THR A 639 -7.38 22.19 3.16
CA THR A 639 -8.21 22.61 2.02
C THR A 639 -9.53 21.84 1.97
N ASP A 640 -9.50 20.53 2.25
CA ASP A 640 -10.71 19.69 2.27
C ASP A 640 -11.71 20.16 3.36
N ILE A 641 -11.23 20.58 4.55
CA ILE A 641 -12.05 21.21 5.60
C ILE A 641 -12.72 22.49 5.08
N ALA A 642 -11.95 23.38 4.46
CA ALA A 642 -12.47 24.67 4.01
C ALA A 642 -13.55 24.50 2.92
N ILE A 643 -13.36 23.53 2.02
CA ILE A 643 -14.37 23.13 1.04
C ILE A 643 -15.62 22.56 1.74
N ALA A 644 -15.47 21.62 2.68
CA ALA A 644 -16.60 20.99 3.36
C ALA A 644 -17.44 21.99 4.17
N ILE A 645 -16.80 22.96 4.85
CA ILE A 645 -17.49 24.04 5.57
C ILE A 645 -18.22 24.97 4.59
N GLN A 646 -17.58 25.41 3.49
CA GLN A 646 -18.22 26.31 2.52
C GLN A 646 -19.35 25.63 1.73
N GLN A 647 -19.28 24.32 1.49
CA GLN A 647 -20.39 23.54 0.91
C GLN A 647 -21.54 23.33 1.89
N CYS A 648 -21.27 23.26 3.20
CA CYS A 648 -22.31 23.16 4.23
C CYS A 648 -23.00 24.51 4.47
N TYR A 649 -22.25 25.59 4.67
CA TYR A 649 -22.78 26.93 4.92
C TYR A 649 -23.20 27.63 3.62
N ARG A 650 -24.35 27.20 3.06
CA ARG A 650 -24.82 27.58 1.72
C ARG A 650 -26.20 28.27 1.67
N HIS A 651 -26.97 28.25 2.76
CA HIS A 651 -28.35 28.78 2.79
C HIS A 651 -28.34 30.21 3.34
N LEU A 652 -28.56 31.17 2.46
CA LEU A 652 -28.37 32.61 2.71
C LEU A 652 -29.73 33.33 2.77
N PHE A 653 -30.21 33.63 3.97
CA PHE A 653 -31.39 34.46 4.17
C PHE A 653 -31.00 35.94 4.09
N TYR A 654 -31.72 36.70 3.26
CA TYR A 654 -31.41 38.10 2.97
C TYR A 654 -32.67 38.99 2.97
N PRO A 655 -32.57 40.28 3.34
CA PRO A 655 -33.74 41.16 3.39
C PRO A 655 -34.36 41.35 2.01
N SER A 656 -35.68 41.17 1.89
CA SER A 656 -36.39 41.25 0.62
C SER A 656 -37.77 41.87 0.81
N ARG A 657 -38.29 42.49 -0.26
CA ARG A 657 -39.70 42.93 -0.31
C ARG A 657 -40.67 41.75 -0.38
N THR A 658 -40.24 40.65 -1.00
CA THR A 658 -41.01 39.41 -1.06
C THR A 658 -40.60 38.56 0.14
N ALA A 659 -41.57 38.16 0.96
CA ALA A 659 -41.33 37.20 2.02
C ALA A 659 -41.25 35.78 1.44
N LEU A 660 -40.32 34.97 1.95
CA LEU A 660 -40.27 33.54 1.66
C LEU A 660 -41.64 32.88 1.96
N GLY A 661 -42.11 32.02 1.06
CA GLY A 661 -43.44 31.37 1.13
C GLY A 661 -44.65 32.31 1.03
N GLY A 662 -44.46 33.62 0.94
CA GLY A 662 -45.52 34.61 1.15
C GLY A 662 -45.84 34.89 2.62
N GLY A 663 -44.93 34.54 3.54
CA GLY A 663 -45.08 34.76 4.99
C GLY A 663 -45.03 36.25 5.42
N ASN A 664 -44.92 36.48 6.74
CA ASN A 664 -44.93 37.84 7.32
C ASN A 664 -43.54 38.43 7.63
N VAL A 665 -42.46 37.73 7.26
CA VAL A 665 -41.06 38.13 7.50
C VAL A 665 -40.44 38.57 6.18
N THR A 666 -39.94 39.80 6.09
CA THR A 666 -39.29 40.39 4.90
C THR A 666 -37.86 39.87 4.67
N LEU A 667 -37.70 38.54 4.74
CA LEU A 667 -36.52 37.80 4.34
C LEU A 667 -36.90 36.84 3.21
N ASP A 668 -35.97 36.65 2.29
CA ASP A 668 -36.03 35.67 1.20
C ASP A 668 -34.74 34.81 1.23
N LEU A 669 -34.74 33.67 0.54
CA LEU A 669 -33.66 32.68 0.60
C LEU A 669 -32.93 32.56 -0.74
N ALA A 670 -31.60 32.67 -0.70
CA ALA A 670 -30.72 32.28 -1.78
C ALA A 670 -29.88 31.05 -1.36
N THR A 671 -29.82 30.01 -2.19
CA THR A 671 -28.92 28.87 -1.98
C THR A 671 -27.68 29.03 -2.87
N ILE A 672 -26.50 29.00 -2.26
CA ILE A 672 -25.21 29.02 -2.97
C ILE A 672 -24.98 27.64 -3.61
N ASP A 673 -24.55 27.60 -4.87
CA ASP A 673 -24.22 26.34 -5.54
C ASP A 673 -22.92 25.70 -4.98
N GLN A 674 -22.86 24.36 -4.94
CA GLN A 674 -21.72 23.62 -4.41
C GLN A 674 -20.41 23.86 -5.19
N THR A 675 -20.50 24.03 -6.52
CA THR A 675 -19.32 24.30 -7.35
C THR A 675 -18.76 25.68 -7.04
N SER A 676 -19.63 26.71 -7.01
CA SER A 676 -19.22 28.07 -6.67
C SER A 676 -18.80 28.25 -5.22
N ALA A 677 -19.45 27.58 -4.26
CA ALA A 677 -19.03 27.54 -2.85
C ALA A 677 -17.54 27.16 -2.69
N SER A 678 -17.04 26.31 -3.59
CA SER A 678 -15.70 25.72 -3.56
C SER A 678 -14.64 26.47 -4.39
N GLU A 679 -15.01 27.50 -5.18
CA GLU A 679 -14.08 28.20 -6.10
C GLU A 679 -12.93 28.93 -5.40
N ARG A 680 -13.10 29.31 -4.13
CA ARG A 680 -12.06 29.92 -3.28
C ARG A 680 -12.16 29.36 -1.86
N PRO A 681 -11.48 28.25 -1.55
CA PRO A 681 -11.40 27.70 -0.19
C PRO A 681 -10.76 28.70 0.77
N GLY A 682 -11.28 28.80 2.00
CA GLY A 682 -10.80 29.76 3.01
C GLY A 682 -11.33 31.18 2.82
N SER A 683 -12.45 31.38 2.12
CA SER A 683 -12.97 32.73 1.79
C SER A 683 -14.49 32.77 1.69
N GLY A 684 -15.18 32.38 2.77
CA GLY A 684 -16.63 32.17 2.81
C GLY A 684 -17.47 33.40 2.41
N GLN A 685 -17.04 34.61 2.76
CA GLN A 685 -17.76 35.83 2.36
C GLN A 685 -17.81 36.04 0.83
N VAL A 686 -16.85 35.54 0.05
CA VAL A 686 -16.76 35.87 -1.39
C VAL A 686 -17.98 35.39 -2.17
N GLN A 687 -18.49 34.20 -1.86
CA GLN A 687 -19.66 33.65 -2.56
C GLN A 687 -20.98 34.25 -2.04
N ILE A 688 -21.02 34.68 -0.77
CA ILE A 688 -22.13 35.48 -0.21
C ILE A 688 -22.22 36.84 -0.94
N VAL A 689 -21.08 37.55 -1.09
CA VAL A 689 -21.01 38.80 -1.86
C VAL A 689 -21.46 38.59 -3.30
N ARG A 690 -20.94 37.57 -3.98
CA ARG A 690 -21.27 37.26 -5.37
C ARG A 690 -22.76 36.93 -5.57
N GLN A 691 -23.34 36.13 -4.67
CA GLN A 691 -24.75 35.73 -4.74
C GLN A 691 -25.70 36.89 -4.46
N LEU A 692 -25.34 37.80 -3.54
CA LEU A 692 -26.15 38.99 -3.27
C LEU A 692 -25.98 40.07 -4.34
N ALA A 693 -24.81 40.18 -4.97
CA ALA A 693 -24.58 41.08 -6.09
C ALA A 693 -25.30 40.61 -7.37
N SER A 694 -25.31 39.31 -7.66
CA SER A 694 -25.97 38.75 -8.86
C SER A 694 -27.49 38.94 -8.86
N ILE A 695 -28.13 38.88 -7.69
CA ILE A 695 -29.56 39.21 -7.51
C ILE A 695 -29.81 40.71 -7.31
N GLY A 696 -28.78 41.56 -7.40
CA GLY A 696 -28.88 43.02 -7.26
C GLY A 696 -29.13 43.52 -5.83
N LYS A 697 -28.96 42.66 -4.81
CA LYS A 697 -29.25 42.94 -3.41
C LYS A 697 -28.09 43.60 -2.66
N LEU A 698 -26.84 43.39 -3.08
CA LEU A 698 -25.64 44.02 -2.52
C LEU A 698 -24.96 44.88 -3.59
N LYS A 699 -24.38 46.01 -3.17
CA LYS A 699 -23.52 46.87 -4.01
C LYS A 699 -22.15 47.03 -3.36
N THR A 700 -21.09 46.74 -4.10
CA THR A 700 -19.70 47.01 -3.69
C THR A 700 -19.22 48.37 -4.23
N PRO A 701 -18.09 48.92 -3.74
CA PRO A 701 -17.56 50.20 -4.24
C PRO A 701 -17.28 50.23 -5.75
N GLU A 702 -17.12 49.07 -6.40
CA GLU A 702 -16.89 48.92 -7.84
C GLU A 702 -18.17 49.13 -8.66
N ASP A 703 -19.34 48.75 -8.12
CA ASP A 703 -20.61 48.66 -8.84
C ASP A 703 -21.13 49.98 -9.42
N GLN A 704 -22.04 49.86 -10.40
CA GLN A 704 -22.84 51.00 -10.85
C GLN A 704 -23.98 51.31 -9.87
N PRO A 705 -24.20 52.60 -9.53
CA PRO A 705 -25.32 53.02 -8.70
C PRO A 705 -26.65 52.85 -9.43
N ASP A 706 -27.69 52.58 -8.66
CA ASP A 706 -29.06 52.38 -9.16
C ASP A 706 -29.64 53.64 -9.81
N GLN A 707 -30.87 53.55 -10.32
CA GLN A 707 -31.51 54.71 -10.94
C GLN A 707 -31.96 55.72 -9.86
N PRO A 708 -31.48 56.98 -9.88
CA PRO A 708 -31.85 57.97 -8.87
C PRO A 708 -33.36 58.20 -8.79
N SER A 709 -34.06 58.11 -9.93
CA SER A 709 -35.53 58.16 -9.99
C SER A 709 -36.23 57.03 -9.24
N TYR A 710 -35.67 55.81 -9.24
CA TYR A 710 -36.21 54.68 -8.48
C TYR A 710 -36.00 54.86 -6.98
N ILE A 711 -34.81 55.31 -6.56
CA ILE A 711 -34.51 55.54 -5.14
C ILE A 711 -35.32 56.72 -4.59
N ARG A 712 -35.40 57.84 -5.34
CA ARG A 712 -36.31 58.94 -5.04
C ARG A 712 -37.73 58.43 -4.80
N ASP A 713 -38.21 57.57 -5.68
CA ASP A 713 -39.61 57.10 -5.65
C ASP A 713 -39.91 56.04 -4.58
N ARG A 714 -38.89 55.38 -4.03
CA ARG A 714 -39.00 54.41 -2.92
C ARG A 714 -38.82 55.03 -1.54
N THR A 715 -38.01 56.09 -1.43
CA THR A 715 -37.72 56.75 -0.15
C THR A 715 -38.74 57.87 0.15
N PRO A 716 -38.82 58.36 1.41
CA PRO A 716 -39.71 59.49 1.75
C PRO A 716 -39.42 60.78 0.97
N LEU A 717 -38.26 60.87 0.30
CA LEU A 717 -37.89 61.94 -0.62
C LEU A 717 -38.96 62.21 -1.70
N LYS A 718 -39.71 61.19 -2.16
CA LYS A 718 -40.86 61.39 -3.07
C LYS A 718 -41.97 62.28 -2.50
N ARG A 719 -42.21 62.20 -1.19
CA ARG A 719 -43.33 62.89 -0.51
C ARG A 719 -42.89 64.19 0.16
N ASN A 720 -41.69 64.18 0.73
CA ASN A 720 -41.15 65.30 1.50
C ASN A 720 -40.42 66.33 0.63
N GLY A 721 -40.04 65.95 -0.60
CA GLY A 721 -39.30 66.79 -1.54
C GLY A 721 -37.81 67.00 -1.20
N GLN A 722 -37.44 66.90 0.08
CA GLN A 722 -36.06 66.95 0.57
C GLN A 722 -35.83 66.02 1.77
N MET A 723 -34.57 65.65 2.00
CA MET A 723 -34.09 64.79 3.11
C MET A 723 -32.59 65.06 3.39
N THR A 724 -32.09 64.74 4.58
CA THR A 724 -30.63 64.78 4.84
C THR A 724 -29.91 63.64 4.11
N ALA A 725 -28.61 63.81 3.85
CA ALA A 725 -27.79 62.76 3.26
C ALA A 725 -27.65 61.56 4.22
N ALA A 726 -27.59 61.82 5.54
CA ALA A 726 -27.59 60.80 6.58
C ALA A 726 -28.88 59.97 6.60
N ASP A 727 -30.07 60.59 6.61
CA ASP A 727 -31.35 59.85 6.57
C ASP A 727 -31.50 59.07 5.26
N LEU A 728 -31.18 59.69 4.11
CA LEU A 728 -31.31 59.00 2.83
C LEU A 728 -30.34 57.81 2.75
N ARG A 729 -29.15 57.88 3.38
CA ARG A 729 -28.23 56.75 3.53
C ARG A 729 -28.72 55.70 4.54
N ALA A 730 -29.48 56.12 5.56
CA ALA A 730 -30.10 55.24 6.55
C ALA A 730 -31.31 54.48 5.98
N GLU A 731 -32.05 55.02 5.01
CA GLU A 731 -33.12 54.27 4.32
C GLU A 731 -32.58 52.99 3.66
N PHE A 732 -31.37 53.03 3.06
CA PHE A 732 -30.68 51.84 2.54
C PHE A 732 -30.31 50.81 3.62
N ARG A 733 -30.34 51.17 4.91
CA ARG A 733 -30.18 50.23 6.05
C ARG A 733 -31.53 49.85 6.68
N ARG A 734 -32.62 50.55 6.37
CA ARG A 734 -33.97 50.34 6.91
C ARG A 734 -34.86 49.50 5.97
N ASP A 735 -35.07 49.92 4.72
CA ASP A 735 -36.03 49.30 3.78
C ASP A 735 -35.49 48.00 3.14
N PRO A 736 -36.10 46.82 3.39
CA PRO A 736 -35.72 45.55 2.75
C PRO A 736 -35.84 45.54 1.22
N ALA A 737 -36.54 46.51 0.63
CA ALA A 737 -36.72 46.65 -0.81
C ALA A 737 -35.63 47.48 -1.52
N LEU A 738 -34.63 47.98 -0.77
CA LEU A 738 -33.42 48.64 -1.28
C LEU A 738 -32.21 47.68 -1.24
N PRO A 739 -31.19 47.88 -2.09
CA PRO A 739 -29.94 47.14 -1.97
C PRO A 739 -29.17 47.55 -0.70
N MET A 740 -28.35 46.64 -0.18
CA MET A 740 -27.37 46.95 0.85
C MET A 740 -26.10 47.51 0.19
N HIS A 741 -25.48 48.51 0.80
CA HIS A 741 -24.23 49.09 0.32
C HIS A 741 -23.06 48.67 1.22
N VAL A 742 -21.99 48.13 0.63
CA VAL A 742 -20.70 47.93 1.30
C VAL A 742 -20.01 49.28 1.40
N GLY A 743 -19.93 49.83 2.62
CA GLY A 743 -19.47 51.21 2.84
C GLY A 743 -20.41 52.25 2.24
N ASP A 744 -19.87 53.41 1.88
CA ASP A 744 -20.67 54.59 1.47
C ASP A 744 -20.47 55.03 0.02
N ASP A 745 -19.46 54.53 -0.67
CA ASP A 745 -19.16 54.96 -2.05
C ASP A 745 -20.25 54.60 -3.08
N PRO A 746 -21.00 53.47 -2.97
CA PRO A 746 -22.18 53.24 -3.80
C PRO A 746 -23.26 54.33 -3.62
N PHE A 747 -23.41 54.85 -2.41
CA PHE A 747 -24.34 55.95 -2.12
C PHE A 747 -23.82 57.29 -2.67
N LYS A 748 -22.54 57.61 -2.49
CA LYS A 748 -21.94 58.84 -3.08
C LYS A 748 -22.08 58.83 -4.61
N LYS A 749 -21.77 57.70 -5.27
CA LYS A 749 -21.98 57.47 -6.71
C LYS A 749 -23.43 57.74 -7.13
N LEU A 750 -24.41 57.26 -6.36
CA LEU A 750 -25.84 57.48 -6.62
C LEU A 750 -26.25 58.95 -6.51
N VAL A 751 -25.78 59.67 -5.48
CA VAL A 751 -26.10 61.10 -5.31
C VAL A 751 -25.49 61.92 -6.45
N ILE A 752 -24.22 61.67 -6.79
CA ILE A 752 -23.52 62.27 -7.94
C ILE A 752 -24.31 62.05 -9.24
N LYS A 753 -24.68 60.81 -9.53
CA LYS A 753 -25.48 60.46 -10.71
C LYS A 753 -26.82 61.20 -10.72
N GLY A 754 -27.51 61.28 -9.59
CA GLY A 754 -28.79 62.00 -9.47
C GLY A 754 -28.69 63.51 -9.73
N ILE A 755 -27.56 64.15 -9.38
CA ILE A 755 -27.29 65.55 -9.73
C ILE A 755 -27.10 65.68 -11.25
N THR A 756 -26.25 64.83 -11.85
CA THR A 756 -25.96 64.81 -13.29
C THR A 756 -27.20 64.53 -14.15
N ASP A 757 -28.03 63.56 -13.75
CA ASP A 757 -29.28 63.23 -14.41
C ASP A 757 -30.32 64.36 -14.27
N GLY A 758 -30.23 65.17 -13.20
CA GLY A 758 -31.20 66.21 -12.85
C GLY A 758 -32.40 65.70 -12.08
N ILE A 759 -32.21 64.64 -11.28
CA ILE A 759 -33.20 64.10 -10.35
C ILE A 759 -33.04 64.74 -8.96
N TYR A 760 -31.80 65.02 -8.56
CA TYR A 760 -31.42 65.59 -7.28
C TYR A 760 -30.79 66.98 -7.41
N VAL A 761 -30.88 67.75 -6.33
CA VAL A 761 -30.08 68.94 -6.04
C VAL A 761 -29.47 68.71 -4.66
N TYR A 762 -28.16 68.93 -4.52
CA TYR A 762 -27.43 68.74 -3.27
C TYR A 762 -27.04 70.09 -2.67
N GLN A 763 -27.26 70.26 -1.37
CA GLN A 763 -26.93 71.46 -0.62
C GLN A 763 -26.12 71.14 0.63
N ARG A 764 -25.12 71.96 0.94
CA ARG A 764 -24.37 71.89 2.21
C ARG A 764 -23.78 73.27 2.49
N GLU A 765 -24.13 73.88 3.62
CA GLU A 765 -23.76 75.27 3.95
C GLU A 765 -24.15 76.24 2.80
N ALA A 766 -23.19 76.98 2.23
CA ALA A 766 -23.41 77.87 1.08
C ALA A 766 -23.34 77.16 -0.29
N LEU A 767 -22.96 75.89 -0.35
CA LEU A 767 -22.86 75.12 -1.59
C LEU A 767 -24.25 74.62 -2.00
N THR A 768 -24.63 74.82 -3.26
CA THR A 768 -25.82 74.24 -3.88
C THR A 768 -25.47 73.83 -5.30
N ALA A 769 -25.57 72.52 -5.59
CA ALA A 769 -25.21 71.92 -6.88
C ALA A 769 -26.40 71.19 -7.49
N GLY A 770 -26.77 71.57 -8.71
CA GLY A 770 -27.80 70.92 -9.51
C GLY A 770 -27.30 70.53 -10.92
N LYS A 771 -28.22 70.17 -11.81
CA LYS A 771 -27.86 69.75 -13.17
C LYS A 771 -27.11 70.85 -13.93
N GLY A 772 -25.86 70.57 -14.28
CA GLY A 772 -24.97 71.49 -15.01
C GLY A 772 -23.92 72.19 -14.14
N ASP A 773 -24.02 72.13 -12.81
CA ASP A 773 -22.93 72.54 -11.92
C ASP A 773 -21.79 71.48 -11.92
N PRO A 774 -20.55 71.87 -11.54
CA PRO A 774 -19.50 70.92 -11.19
C PRO A 774 -19.93 70.00 -10.04
N VAL A 775 -19.62 68.70 -10.18
CA VAL A 775 -19.99 67.68 -9.18
C VAL A 775 -19.27 67.93 -7.84
N PRO A 776 -19.99 68.09 -6.72
CA PRO A 776 -19.39 68.32 -5.41
C PRO A 776 -18.92 67.01 -4.75
N SER A 777 -18.03 67.12 -3.77
CA SER A 777 -17.75 66.01 -2.86
C SER A 777 -18.94 65.77 -1.93
N ILE A 778 -19.51 64.56 -1.98
CA ILE A 778 -20.70 64.19 -1.21
C ILE A 778 -20.30 63.78 0.20
N VAL A 779 -20.81 64.50 1.20
CA VAL A 779 -20.70 64.16 2.62
C VAL A 779 -22.02 63.58 3.10
N ILE A 780 -21.94 62.65 4.04
CA ILE A 780 -23.09 61.95 4.63
C ILE A 780 -23.19 62.40 6.08
N ASP A 781 -23.90 63.50 6.29
CA ASP A 781 -24.20 64.08 7.60
C ASP A 781 -25.61 64.71 7.59
N ASP A 782 -26.07 65.18 8.75
CA ASP A 782 -27.38 65.83 8.91
C ASP A 782 -27.39 67.27 8.36
N GLY A 783 -26.22 67.87 8.08
CA GLY A 783 -26.08 69.21 7.52
C GLY A 783 -26.09 69.27 5.99
N SER A 784 -26.06 68.11 5.34
CA SER A 784 -26.08 67.95 3.88
C SER A 784 -27.48 67.54 3.44
N ILE A 785 -28.13 68.33 2.60
CA ILE A 785 -29.52 68.13 2.15
C ILE A 785 -29.54 67.66 0.70
N ILE A 786 -30.38 66.67 0.42
CA ILE A 786 -30.70 66.17 -0.92
C ILE A 786 -32.16 66.47 -1.20
N SER A 787 -32.42 67.28 -2.23
CA SER A 787 -33.74 67.72 -2.66
C SER A 787 -34.07 67.19 -4.04
N THR A 788 -35.35 66.96 -4.36
CA THR A 788 -35.76 66.64 -5.74
C THR A 788 -35.65 67.89 -6.62
N ALA A 789 -35.35 67.71 -7.91
CA ALA A 789 -35.28 68.81 -8.87
C ALA A 789 -36.65 69.50 -9.17
N GLU A 790 -37.74 68.97 -8.62
CA GLU A 790 -39.08 69.56 -8.60
C GLU A 790 -39.23 70.45 -7.37
N PHE A 791 -39.06 69.89 -6.16
CA PHE A 791 -39.09 70.64 -4.90
C PHE A 791 -38.10 71.82 -4.90
N ALA A 792 -36.88 71.59 -5.39
CA ALA A 792 -35.85 72.62 -5.49
C ALA A 792 -36.20 73.76 -6.47
N ARG A 793 -37.01 73.49 -7.49
CA ARG A 793 -37.51 74.52 -8.42
C ARG A 793 -38.60 75.35 -7.77
N ASP A 794 -39.58 74.68 -7.17
CA ASP A 794 -40.77 75.30 -6.59
C ASP A 794 -40.42 76.20 -5.39
N HIS A 795 -39.40 75.83 -4.63
CA HIS A 795 -38.88 76.61 -3.50
C HIS A 795 -37.75 77.58 -3.88
N GLY A 796 -37.42 77.71 -5.18
CA GLY A 796 -36.42 78.67 -5.67
C GLY A 796 -34.97 78.35 -5.31
N ILE A 797 -34.67 77.10 -4.95
CA ILE A 797 -33.35 76.59 -4.59
C ILE A 797 -32.46 76.39 -5.83
N PHE A 798 -33.02 75.82 -6.91
CA PHE A 798 -32.30 75.59 -8.17
C PHE A 798 -33.25 75.51 -9.38
N PRO A 799 -32.89 76.08 -10.55
CA PRO A 799 -31.67 76.83 -10.85
C PRO A 799 -31.62 78.19 -10.14
N ARG A 800 -30.41 78.72 -9.98
CA ARG A 800 -30.18 80.05 -9.39
C ARG A 800 -30.82 81.11 -10.31
N ARG A 801 -31.61 82.05 -9.77
CA ARG A 801 -32.18 83.15 -10.55
C ARG A 801 -31.07 84.11 -10.99
N GLU A 802 -31.07 84.48 -12.26
CA GLU A 802 -30.13 85.47 -12.80
C GLU A 802 -30.37 86.86 -12.18
N ALA A 803 -29.30 87.60 -11.92
CA ALA A 803 -29.36 88.97 -11.43
C ALA A 803 -29.18 89.95 -12.59
N THR A 804 -30.20 90.74 -12.89
CA THR A 804 -30.15 91.80 -13.91
C THR A 804 -29.25 92.94 -13.42
N VAL A 805 -28.28 93.36 -14.24
CA VAL A 805 -27.39 94.52 -13.95
C VAL A 805 -27.30 95.41 -15.19
N GLU A 806 -27.37 96.73 -14.97
CA GLU A 806 -27.39 97.76 -16.02
C GLU A 806 -25.97 98.14 -16.50
N GLN A 807 -25.86 98.69 -17.71
CA GLN A 807 -24.65 99.41 -18.15
C GLN A 807 -24.66 100.86 -17.64
N PRO A 808 -23.48 101.49 -17.49
CA PRO A 808 -23.17 102.54 -18.47
C PRO A 808 -21.70 102.64 -18.94
N THR A 809 -21.56 103.37 -20.06
CA THR A 809 -20.39 104.05 -20.67
C THR A 809 -19.21 104.44 -19.77
N GLY A 810 -17.95 104.57 -20.24
CA GLY A 810 -17.39 104.40 -21.60
C GLY A 810 -16.11 105.27 -21.83
N SER A 811 -15.37 105.01 -22.93
CA SER A 811 -14.18 105.74 -23.46
C SER A 811 -12.87 105.74 -22.60
N ASP A 812 -11.64 105.94 -23.13
CA ASP A 812 -11.23 106.25 -24.51
C ASP A 812 -9.78 105.82 -24.92
N GLN A 813 -9.52 105.78 -26.25
CA GLN A 813 -8.25 105.92 -27.03
C GLN A 813 -6.97 105.05 -26.78
N GLY A 814 -6.34 104.58 -27.89
CA GLY A 814 -4.91 104.17 -27.93
C GLY A 814 -4.45 103.19 -29.05
N THR A 815 -4.04 103.69 -30.23
CA THR A 815 -3.37 102.95 -31.35
C THR A 815 -2.41 103.89 -32.11
N PRO A 816 -1.57 103.45 -33.09
CA PRO A 816 -1.30 102.10 -33.66
C PRO A 816 0.11 101.57 -33.25
N THR A 817 0.94 100.74 -33.91
CA THR A 817 1.09 100.11 -35.27
C THR A 817 2.01 98.87 -35.10
N GLY A 818 2.14 97.86 -35.96
CA GLY A 818 1.46 97.48 -37.22
C GLY A 818 2.42 96.95 -38.30
N GLY A 819 2.40 95.64 -38.62
CA GLY A 819 3.23 94.98 -39.65
C GLY A 819 3.02 93.45 -39.71
N ALA A 820 3.22 92.81 -40.87
CA ALA A 820 2.96 91.39 -41.18
C ALA A 820 4.01 90.88 -42.23
N PRO A 821 3.96 89.66 -42.84
CA PRO A 821 3.02 88.51 -42.69
C PRO A 821 3.65 87.07 -42.75
N VAL A 822 2.83 86.01 -42.45
CA VAL A 822 2.89 84.62 -43.03
C VAL A 822 4.14 83.75 -42.66
N GLN A 823 4.11 82.41 -42.47
CA GLN A 823 3.28 81.26 -42.94
C GLN A 823 3.24 80.08 -41.94
N THR A 824 2.22 79.18 -42.01
CA THR A 824 2.14 77.75 -41.54
C THR A 824 2.76 77.30 -40.19
N GLY A 825 2.12 76.53 -39.29
CA GLY A 825 0.90 75.71 -39.34
C GLY A 825 1.20 74.22 -39.65
N GLY A 826 0.86 73.22 -38.83
CA GLY A 826 0.24 73.27 -37.48
C GLY A 826 0.11 71.88 -36.81
N ASP A 827 -0.17 71.90 -35.50
CA ASP A 827 -0.66 70.86 -34.57
C ASP A 827 0.05 69.50 -34.36
N THR A 828 0.05 69.09 -33.08
CA THR A 828 0.29 67.73 -32.57
C THR A 828 -0.54 67.52 -31.28
N PRO A 829 -0.83 66.27 -30.89
CA PRO A 829 -0.76 65.95 -29.46
C PRO A 829 -0.14 64.56 -29.14
N PHE A 830 0.53 64.46 -27.99
CA PHE A 830 0.75 63.30 -27.07
C PHE A 830 0.99 61.86 -27.63
N GLY A 831 1.81 61.01 -27.01
CA GLY A 831 2.66 61.18 -25.81
C GLY A 831 3.04 59.85 -25.14
N ALA A 832 4.35 59.61 -24.98
CA ALA A 832 5.02 58.64 -24.08
C ALA A 832 4.64 57.12 -24.11
N THR A 833 5.49 56.34 -24.77
CA THR A 833 5.90 54.94 -24.46
C THR A 833 6.83 54.90 -23.21
N PRO A 834 7.43 53.76 -22.73
CA PRO A 834 7.59 52.44 -23.37
C PRO A 834 7.35 51.16 -22.52
N GLY A 835 7.17 50.04 -23.24
CA GLY A 835 7.46 48.67 -22.81
C GLY A 835 7.90 47.87 -24.04
N SER A 836 9.01 47.12 -23.96
CA SER A 836 9.80 46.77 -25.16
C SER A 836 9.73 45.29 -25.56
N THR A 837 9.51 45.06 -26.87
CA THR A 837 10.10 44.00 -27.74
C THR A 837 10.02 42.52 -27.32
N GLY A 838 9.69 41.58 -28.19
CA GLY A 838 9.41 41.68 -29.63
C GLY A 838 9.33 40.29 -30.28
N ALA A 839 8.86 40.20 -31.52
CA ALA A 839 8.66 38.94 -32.23
C ALA A 839 9.02 39.05 -33.72
N ALA A 840 9.39 37.91 -34.32
CA ALA A 840 9.33 37.64 -35.78
C ALA A 840 10.29 38.49 -36.68
N THR A 841 10.75 38.06 -37.87
CA THR A 841 10.72 36.77 -38.58
C THR A 841 11.75 36.78 -39.73
N ALA A 842 12.05 35.59 -40.26
CA ALA A 842 12.50 35.31 -41.63
C ALA A 842 13.92 35.71 -42.08
N GLY A 843 14.52 34.79 -42.84
CA GLY A 843 15.76 34.89 -43.61
C GLY A 843 15.94 33.57 -44.37
N ASP A 844 16.21 33.63 -45.68
CA ASP A 844 16.13 32.47 -46.59
C ASP A 844 17.43 32.28 -47.39
N GLN A 845 17.58 31.10 -48.01
CA GLN A 845 18.62 30.67 -48.96
C GLN A 845 20.05 30.46 -48.42
N ALA A 846 20.50 29.21 -48.45
CA ALA A 846 21.49 28.71 -49.43
C ALA A 846 21.80 27.22 -49.15
N GLY A 847 22.17 26.45 -50.18
CA GLY A 847 22.49 25.03 -50.01
C GLY A 847 23.66 24.56 -50.86
N THR A 848 24.25 23.43 -50.47
CA THR A 848 25.14 22.60 -51.30
C THR A 848 25.08 21.16 -50.80
N ALA A 849 25.45 20.20 -51.65
CA ALA A 849 25.09 18.79 -51.48
C ALA A 849 26.29 17.85 -51.34
N THR A 850 26.05 16.70 -50.72
CA THR A 850 26.66 15.42 -51.11
C THR A 850 25.64 14.31 -50.82
N GLY A 851 25.47 13.37 -51.75
CA GLY A 851 24.49 12.29 -51.63
C GLY A 851 25.13 10.91 -51.69
N ARG A 852 24.40 9.89 -51.21
CA ARG A 852 24.70 8.49 -51.47
C ARG A 852 23.39 7.70 -51.56
N VAL A 853 23.29 6.81 -52.54
CA VAL A 853 22.08 6.05 -52.86
C VAL A 853 22.05 4.75 -52.05
N VAL A 854 20.85 4.37 -51.56
CA VAL A 854 20.48 3.03 -51.10
C VAL A 854 19.06 2.74 -51.62
N ASP A 855 18.75 1.47 -51.88
CA ASP A 855 17.64 1.04 -52.74
C ASP A 855 16.21 1.26 -52.20
N VAL A 856 15.28 1.36 -53.14
CA VAL A 856 13.84 1.54 -52.90
C VAL A 856 13.17 0.19 -52.61
N ALA A 857 12.93 -0.10 -51.34
CA ALA A 857 11.67 -0.75 -50.98
C ALA A 857 10.54 0.30 -51.12
N ALA A 858 9.36 -0.11 -51.57
CA ALA A 858 8.22 0.79 -51.71
C ALA A 858 7.68 1.19 -50.33
N SER A 859 8.23 2.25 -49.75
CA SER A 859 7.80 2.75 -48.45
C SER A 859 6.43 3.41 -48.54
N THR A 860 5.45 2.80 -47.87
CA THR A 860 4.26 3.50 -47.39
C THR A 860 4.69 4.81 -46.72
N PRO A 861 4.11 5.97 -47.06
CA PRO A 861 4.55 7.24 -46.47
C PRO A 861 4.28 7.23 -44.96
N ALA A 862 5.38 7.33 -44.20
CA ALA A 862 5.38 7.35 -42.75
C ALA A 862 5.57 8.78 -42.22
N PHE A 863 4.78 9.16 -41.21
CA PHE A 863 4.75 10.50 -40.64
C PHE A 863 5.16 10.43 -39.17
N THR A 864 6.30 11.01 -38.84
CA THR A 864 6.83 11.04 -37.46
C THR A 864 6.52 12.35 -36.75
N GLY A 865 6.43 12.32 -35.43
CA GLY A 865 6.30 13.50 -34.57
C GLY A 865 6.73 13.17 -33.15
N GLU A 866 7.62 13.97 -32.58
CA GLU A 866 8.15 13.82 -31.23
C GLU A 866 7.54 14.90 -30.32
N GLY A 867 7.28 14.56 -29.06
CA GLY A 867 6.88 15.52 -28.05
C GLY A 867 6.00 14.93 -26.96
N VAL A 868 5.26 15.81 -26.29
CA VAL A 868 4.16 15.44 -25.40
C VAL A 868 3.07 14.76 -26.23
N LEU A 869 2.55 13.61 -25.77
CA LEU A 869 1.70 12.68 -26.52
C LEU A 869 0.61 13.34 -27.38
N LYS A 870 -0.11 14.32 -26.81
CA LYS A 870 -1.18 15.04 -27.52
C LYS A 870 -0.66 15.78 -28.75
N ASP A 871 0.49 16.43 -28.62
CA ASP A 871 1.07 17.29 -29.64
C ASP A 871 1.84 16.47 -30.68
N ALA A 872 2.46 15.36 -30.26
CA ALA A 872 3.04 14.35 -31.16
C ALA A 872 1.97 13.73 -32.08
N LEU A 873 0.86 13.22 -31.51
CA LEU A 873 -0.28 12.71 -32.28
C LEU A 873 -0.88 13.78 -33.22
N SER A 874 -1.09 14.99 -32.71
CA SER A 874 -1.64 16.11 -33.51
C SER A 874 -0.73 16.46 -34.68
N THR A 875 0.59 16.51 -34.46
CA THR A 875 1.61 16.77 -35.48
C THR A 875 1.61 15.69 -36.56
N VAL A 876 1.55 14.42 -36.16
CA VAL A 876 1.53 13.27 -37.08
C VAL A 876 0.27 13.29 -37.96
N PHE A 877 -0.91 13.46 -37.37
CA PHE A 877 -2.15 13.53 -38.16
C PHE A 877 -2.24 14.80 -39.02
N GLN A 878 -1.69 15.94 -38.59
CA GLN A 878 -1.59 17.13 -39.44
C GLN A 878 -0.66 16.92 -40.63
N LYS A 879 0.52 16.27 -40.44
CA LYS A 879 1.44 15.92 -41.53
C LYS A 879 0.77 14.98 -42.55
N ALA A 880 0.08 13.94 -42.08
CA ALA A 880 -0.61 12.98 -42.95
C ALA A 880 -1.78 13.63 -43.71
N ARG A 881 -2.64 14.42 -43.04
CA ARG A 881 -3.69 15.23 -43.69
C ARG A 881 -3.11 16.20 -44.73
N GLY A 882 -2.00 16.87 -44.41
CA GLY A 882 -1.28 17.77 -45.33
C GLY A 882 -0.73 17.06 -46.58
N ALA A 883 -0.30 15.80 -46.44
CA ALA A 883 0.11 14.93 -47.54
C ALA A 883 -1.06 14.32 -48.34
N LYS A 884 -2.32 14.68 -48.02
CA LYS A 884 -3.55 14.15 -48.64
C LYS A 884 -3.74 12.64 -48.46
N VAL A 885 -3.24 12.09 -47.37
CA VAL A 885 -3.48 10.69 -47.00
C VAL A 885 -4.91 10.54 -46.47
N GLU A 886 -5.68 9.61 -47.03
CA GLU A 886 -7.10 9.39 -46.64
C GLU A 886 -7.23 8.52 -45.38
N LYS A 887 -6.32 7.56 -45.19
CA LYS A 887 -6.32 6.58 -44.10
C LYS A 887 -4.92 6.34 -43.52
N VAL A 888 -4.86 5.84 -42.30
CA VAL A 888 -3.63 5.39 -41.62
C VAL A 888 -3.78 3.91 -41.27
N SER A 889 -2.91 3.05 -41.80
CA SER A 889 -2.91 1.61 -41.55
C SER A 889 -2.32 1.25 -40.19
N SER A 890 -1.31 2.00 -39.72
CA SER A 890 -0.59 1.74 -38.47
C SER A 890 -0.23 3.01 -37.71
N LEU A 891 -0.26 2.94 -36.38
CA LEU A 891 0.19 4.00 -35.47
C LEU A 891 1.08 3.38 -34.39
N ALA A 892 2.37 3.73 -34.41
CA ALA A 892 3.34 3.37 -33.40
C ALA A 892 3.59 4.53 -32.42
N ILE A 893 3.75 4.18 -31.14
CA ILE A 893 4.06 5.12 -30.04
C ILE A 893 5.28 4.56 -29.30
N THR A 894 6.37 5.32 -29.30
CA THR A 894 7.67 4.99 -28.71
C THR A 894 7.90 5.90 -27.49
N PRO A 895 7.58 5.47 -26.26
CA PRO A 895 7.84 6.25 -25.05
C PRO A 895 9.33 6.28 -24.69
N PHE A 896 9.83 7.46 -24.34
CA PHE A 896 11.22 7.65 -23.90
C PHE A 896 11.49 7.21 -22.45
N GLU A 897 10.43 6.88 -21.68
CA GLU A 897 10.55 6.44 -20.29
C GLU A 897 9.70 5.19 -20.00
N THR A 898 10.23 4.31 -19.14
CA THR A 898 9.54 3.13 -18.61
C THR A 898 8.19 3.47 -17.96
N ALA A 899 8.11 4.59 -17.23
CA ALA A 899 6.87 5.04 -16.60
C ALA A 899 5.80 5.37 -17.65
N HIS A 900 6.19 6.04 -18.73
CA HIS A 900 5.31 6.35 -19.86
C HIS A 900 4.86 5.07 -20.59
N PHE A 901 5.72 4.05 -20.76
CA PHE A 901 5.30 2.75 -21.32
C PHE A 901 4.16 2.10 -20.53
N TYR A 902 4.33 1.87 -19.22
CA TYR A 902 3.29 1.22 -18.42
C TYR A 902 2.03 2.08 -18.25
N LEU A 903 2.16 3.42 -18.27
CA LEU A 903 1.03 4.34 -18.29
C LEU A 903 0.23 4.25 -19.60
N LEU A 904 0.90 4.19 -20.75
CA LEU A 904 0.29 4.11 -22.08
C LEU A 904 -0.42 2.78 -22.35
N LEU A 905 0.07 1.65 -21.82
CA LEU A 905 -0.61 0.35 -21.94
C LEU A 905 -2.09 0.41 -21.49
N ASN A 906 -2.42 1.28 -20.53
CA ASN A 906 -3.79 1.43 -20.03
C ASN A 906 -4.75 2.12 -20.99
N VAL A 907 -4.29 3.07 -21.79
CA VAL A 907 -5.12 3.76 -22.80
C VAL A 907 -5.09 3.09 -24.16
N VAL A 908 -3.96 2.50 -24.57
CA VAL A 908 -3.79 1.83 -25.87
C VAL A 908 -4.73 0.62 -26.01
N GLU A 909 -5.03 -0.09 -24.91
CA GLU A 909 -6.02 -1.17 -24.88
C GLU A 909 -7.46 -0.68 -25.19
N SER A 910 -7.77 0.58 -24.89
CA SER A 910 -9.12 1.17 -25.05
C SER A 910 -9.45 1.67 -26.46
N VAL A 911 -8.54 1.49 -27.43
CA VAL A 911 -8.69 1.92 -28.82
C VAL A 911 -9.41 0.84 -29.64
N PRO A 912 -10.70 1.02 -30.01
CA PRO A 912 -11.45 0.04 -30.79
C PRO A 912 -10.95 -0.04 -32.24
N GLY A 913 -11.27 -1.12 -32.95
CA GLY A 913 -10.93 -1.30 -34.38
C GLY A 913 -9.45 -1.56 -34.69
N ALA A 914 -8.56 -1.49 -33.70
CA ALA A 914 -7.13 -1.76 -33.84
C ALA A 914 -6.70 -3.07 -33.15
N THR A 915 -5.84 -3.83 -33.81
CA THR A 915 -4.99 -4.83 -33.16
C THR A 915 -3.89 -4.08 -32.39
N ARG A 916 -3.55 -4.51 -31.16
CA ARG A 916 -2.53 -3.85 -30.33
C ARG A 916 -1.38 -4.79 -29.99
N LYS A 917 -0.15 -4.38 -30.28
CA LYS A 917 1.07 -5.10 -29.92
C LYS A 917 1.94 -4.22 -29.00
N ALA A 918 2.54 -4.83 -27.98
CA ALA A 918 3.58 -4.23 -27.16
C ALA A 918 4.91 -4.95 -27.41
N VAL A 919 5.97 -4.17 -27.65
CA VAL A 919 7.36 -4.65 -27.71
C VAL A 919 8.19 -3.77 -26.80
N ALA A 920 9.02 -4.36 -25.94
CA ALA A 920 9.95 -3.61 -25.10
C ALA A 920 11.16 -4.44 -24.69
N GLU A 921 12.33 -3.83 -24.65
CA GLU A 921 13.56 -4.44 -24.13
C GLU A 921 14.10 -3.59 -22.98
N PHE A 922 14.29 -4.24 -21.83
CA PHE A 922 14.83 -3.65 -20.62
C PHE A 922 16.12 -4.38 -20.26
N GLN A 923 17.25 -3.69 -20.34
CA GLN A 923 18.54 -4.18 -19.87
C GLN A 923 18.99 -3.33 -18.69
N PHE A 924 19.41 -3.95 -17.59
CA PHE A 924 19.81 -3.20 -16.40
C PHE A 924 20.91 -3.92 -15.60
N GLU A 925 21.74 -3.12 -14.93
CA GLU A 925 22.75 -3.62 -14.01
C GLU A 925 22.26 -3.53 -12.55
N THR A 926 22.38 -4.64 -11.85
CA THR A 926 22.11 -4.77 -10.42
C THR A 926 23.25 -4.18 -9.57
N ALA A 927 22.96 -3.80 -8.33
CA ALA A 927 23.97 -3.27 -7.39
C ALA A 927 25.15 -4.24 -7.06
N ALA A 928 25.11 -5.49 -7.55
CA ALA A 928 26.18 -6.48 -7.47
C ALA A 928 26.93 -6.70 -8.80
N GLY A 929 26.77 -5.81 -9.80
CA GLY A 929 27.44 -5.89 -11.10
C GLY A 929 26.92 -6.97 -12.05
N SER A 930 25.76 -7.57 -11.75
CA SER A 930 25.11 -8.54 -12.65
C SER A 930 24.16 -7.81 -13.62
N VAL A 931 24.37 -8.03 -14.92
CA VAL A 931 23.52 -7.50 -16.00
C VAL A 931 22.35 -8.45 -16.25
N ILE A 932 21.13 -7.91 -16.28
CA ILE A 932 19.89 -8.63 -16.54
C ILE A 932 19.22 -8.02 -17.77
N GLY A 933 18.75 -8.87 -18.70
CA GLY A 933 17.96 -8.47 -19.86
C GLY A 933 16.56 -9.10 -19.81
N VAL A 934 15.53 -8.31 -20.10
CA VAL A 934 14.13 -8.71 -20.21
C VAL A 934 13.59 -8.20 -21.53
N SER A 935 13.09 -9.08 -22.39
CA SER A 935 12.43 -8.73 -23.65
C SER A 935 10.96 -9.12 -23.60
N ILE A 936 10.09 -8.22 -24.04
CA ILE A 936 8.65 -8.40 -24.19
C ILE A 936 8.33 -8.29 -25.68
N ASP A 937 7.69 -9.31 -26.23
CA ASP A 937 7.00 -9.27 -27.52
C ASP A 937 5.64 -9.98 -27.32
N GLY A 938 4.54 -9.23 -27.34
CA GLY A 938 3.23 -9.79 -26.99
C GLY A 938 2.06 -8.80 -27.06
N THR A 939 0.95 -9.15 -26.43
CA THR A 939 -0.21 -8.26 -26.35
C THR A 939 0.00 -7.18 -25.29
N VAL A 940 -0.80 -6.11 -25.37
CA VAL A 940 -0.86 -5.06 -24.35
C VAL A 940 -1.30 -5.61 -22.98
N GLY A 941 -2.14 -6.65 -22.95
CA GLY A 941 -2.58 -7.30 -21.71
C GLY A 941 -1.48 -8.09 -21.03
N ASP A 942 -0.69 -8.85 -21.79
CA ASP A 942 0.45 -9.62 -21.26
C ASP A 942 1.56 -8.69 -20.77
N ALA A 943 1.87 -7.63 -21.54
CA ALA A 943 2.86 -6.64 -21.18
C ALA A 943 2.55 -5.96 -19.83
N LYS A 944 1.28 -5.71 -19.50
CA LYS A 944 0.87 -5.16 -18.19
C LYS A 944 1.26 -6.06 -17.01
N GLN A 945 1.17 -7.38 -17.17
CA GLN A 945 1.47 -8.34 -16.09
C GLN A 945 2.95 -8.30 -15.67
N THR A 946 3.84 -7.89 -16.57
CA THR A 946 5.28 -7.76 -16.27
C THR A 946 5.62 -6.60 -15.33
N ARG A 947 4.70 -5.64 -15.16
CA ARG A 947 4.96 -4.36 -14.48
C ARG A 947 5.53 -4.53 -13.09
N ASP A 948 4.88 -5.33 -12.25
CA ASP A 948 5.21 -5.45 -10.83
C ASP A 948 6.54 -6.20 -10.61
N TYR A 949 7.03 -6.91 -11.63
CA TYR A 949 8.35 -7.53 -11.64
C TYR A 949 9.44 -6.60 -12.22
N VAL A 950 9.16 -5.92 -13.33
CA VAL A 950 10.15 -5.14 -14.09
C VAL A 950 10.34 -3.72 -13.55
N GLU A 951 9.26 -3.04 -13.17
CA GLU A 951 9.33 -1.63 -12.75
C GLU A 951 10.15 -1.43 -11.46
N PRO A 952 10.03 -2.26 -10.40
CA PRO A 952 10.85 -2.10 -9.19
C PRO A 952 12.35 -2.33 -9.45
N GLN A 953 12.69 -3.32 -10.28
CA GLN A 953 14.09 -3.64 -10.62
C GLN A 953 14.75 -2.48 -11.38
N LEU A 954 14.03 -1.87 -12.33
CA LEU A 954 14.51 -0.69 -13.08
C LEU A 954 14.61 0.59 -12.24
N ARG A 955 14.01 0.64 -11.04
CA ARG A 955 14.25 1.71 -10.05
C ARG A 955 15.46 1.43 -9.15
N ALA A 956 15.80 0.17 -8.92
CA ALA A 956 16.91 -0.26 -8.07
C ALA A 956 18.25 -0.45 -8.83
N ALA A 957 18.22 -0.44 -10.16
CA ALA A 957 19.37 -0.60 -11.02
C ALA A 957 20.34 0.59 -10.99
N THR A 958 21.64 0.32 -11.16
CA THR A 958 22.71 1.33 -11.27
C THR A 958 22.80 1.93 -12.67
N GLU A 959 22.79 1.09 -13.70
CA GLU A 959 22.63 1.47 -15.10
C GLU A 959 21.42 0.77 -15.71
N ARG A 960 20.77 1.42 -16.70
CA ARG A 960 19.63 0.85 -17.43
C ARG A 960 19.56 1.37 -18.86
N HIS A 961 19.29 0.46 -19.80
CA HIS A 961 18.92 0.74 -21.17
C HIS A 961 17.48 0.24 -21.40
N VAL A 962 16.65 1.05 -22.03
CA VAL A 962 15.23 0.77 -22.23
C VAL A 962 14.83 1.18 -23.63
N THR A 963 14.25 0.25 -24.38
CA THR A 963 13.51 0.54 -25.62
C THR A 963 12.09 0.01 -25.48
N ALA A 964 11.11 0.74 -26.01
CA ALA A 964 9.70 0.38 -25.89
C ALA A 964 8.90 0.93 -27.07
N LYS A 965 7.99 0.12 -27.62
CA LYS A 965 7.13 0.46 -28.76
C LYS A 965 5.75 -0.17 -28.61
N LEU A 966 4.72 0.66 -28.71
CA LEU A 966 3.32 0.25 -28.72
C LEU A 966 2.77 0.47 -30.13
N THR A 967 2.28 -0.59 -30.78
CA THR A 967 1.76 -0.51 -32.15
C THR A 967 0.26 -0.79 -32.17
N LEU A 968 -0.49 0.14 -32.77
CA LEU A 968 -1.90 0.01 -33.15
C LEU A 968 -1.98 -0.24 -34.66
N THR A 969 -2.66 -1.31 -35.09
CA THR A 969 -2.85 -1.63 -36.51
C THR A 969 -4.33 -1.71 -36.85
N PHE A 970 -4.79 -0.88 -37.79
CA PHE A 970 -6.20 -0.69 -38.12
C PHE A 970 -6.56 -1.50 -39.37
N ALA A 971 -7.36 -2.56 -39.21
CA ALA A 971 -7.62 -3.53 -40.30
C ALA A 971 -8.29 -2.91 -41.55
N GLU A 972 -9.11 -1.87 -41.38
CA GLU A 972 -9.72 -1.11 -42.48
C GLU A 972 -9.07 0.25 -42.71
N GLY A 973 -8.01 0.59 -41.98
CA GLY A 973 -7.34 1.90 -41.94
C GLY A 973 -8.15 2.99 -41.21
N LEU A 974 -7.47 3.72 -40.32
CA LEU A 974 -8.02 4.88 -39.61
C LEU A 974 -8.24 6.03 -40.58
N VAL A 975 -9.50 6.40 -40.84
CA VAL A 975 -9.86 7.52 -41.72
C VAL A 975 -9.40 8.85 -41.11
N LEU A 976 -8.67 9.67 -41.88
CA LEU A 976 -8.19 10.97 -41.41
C LEU A 976 -9.19 12.13 -41.64
N GLY A 977 -10.22 11.92 -42.46
CA GLY A 977 -11.35 12.83 -42.62
C GLY A 977 -12.36 12.69 -41.47
N GLY A 978 -13.00 13.79 -41.08
CA GLY A 978 -13.87 13.81 -39.89
C GLY A 978 -13.08 13.93 -38.59
N ASP A 979 -13.65 13.43 -37.50
CA ASP A 979 -13.20 13.61 -36.11
C ASP A 979 -12.59 12.34 -35.48
N GLU A 980 -12.35 11.27 -36.25
CA GLU A 980 -11.73 10.03 -35.74
C GLU A 980 -10.28 10.20 -35.24
N PRO A 981 -9.40 11.00 -35.88
CA PRO A 981 -8.09 11.32 -35.31
C PRO A 981 -8.19 12.07 -33.98
N GLU A 982 -9.12 13.02 -33.87
CA GLU A 982 -9.41 13.77 -32.65
C GLU A 982 -9.96 12.86 -31.53
N LYS A 983 -10.86 11.92 -31.85
CA LYS A 983 -11.34 10.88 -30.91
C LYS A 983 -10.20 9.97 -30.43
N ILE A 984 -9.23 9.64 -31.27
CA ILE A 984 -8.06 8.84 -30.88
C ILE A 984 -7.11 9.64 -30.00
N ILE A 985 -6.86 10.92 -30.31
CA ILE A 985 -6.14 11.82 -29.41
C ILE A 985 -6.83 11.89 -28.05
N GLU A 986 -8.15 12.11 -28.01
CA GLU A 986 -8.92 12.19 -26.76
C GLU A 986 -8.82 10.89 -25.94
N ARG A 987 -8.95 9.71 -26.57
CA ARG A 987 -8.80 8.40 -25.90
C ARG A 987 -7.39 8.16 -25.37
N LEU A 988 -6.38 8.41 -26.19
CA LEU A 988 -4.97 8.16 -25.83
C LEU A 988 -4.44 9.14 -24.78
N THR A 989 -5.10 10.27 -24.54
CA THR A 989 -4.67 11.29 -23.56
C THR A 989 -5.41 11.26 -22.22
N LYS A 990 -6.29 10.25 -21.98
CA LYS A 990 -7.03 10.09 -20.71
C LYS A 990 -6.15 9.58 -19.56
N PHE A 991 -6.63 9.77 -18.33
CA PHE A 991 -5.98 9.23 -17.12
C PHE A 991 -4.51 9.66 -16.93
N GLY A 992 -4.15 10.87 -17.37
CA GLY A 992 -2.83 11.47 -17.15
C GLY A 992 -1.77 11.15 -18.21
N THR A 993 -2.04 10.27 -19.17
CA THR A 993 -1.14 9.97 -20.30
C THR A 993 -0.85 11.17 -21.19
N ALA A 994 -1.70 12.21 -21.14
CA ALA A 994 -1.53 13.47 -21.87
C ALA A 994 -0.12 14.07 -21.75
N ALA A 995 0.55 13.90 -20.60
CA ALA A 995 1.89 14.44 -20.33
C ALA A 995 3.05 13.53 -20.77
N ALA A 996 2.77 12.31 -21.25
CA ALA A 996 3.81 11.34 -21.61
C ALA A 996 4.65 11.84 -22.79
N PHE A 997 5.98 11.83 -22.65
CA PHE A 997 6.89 12.20 -23.73
C PHE A 997 7.20 10.98 -24.62
N VAL A 998 6.94 11.12 -25.91
CA VAL A 998 6.92 10.03 -26.90
C VAL A 998 7.40 10.49 -28.28
N GLU A 999 7.92 9.56 -29.07
CA GLU A 999 7.84 9.64 -30.53
C GLU A 999 6.57 8.91 -31.00
N VAL A 1000 5.87 9.47 -31.97
CA VAL A 1000 4.74 8.85 -32.67
C VAL A 1000 5.09 8.71 -34.14
N THR A 1001 4.78 7.56 -34.74
CA THR A 1001 4.88 7.32 -36.18
C THR A 1001 3.55 6.78 -36.70
N ALA A 1002 2.96 7.41 -37.71
CA ALA A 1002 1.81 6.85 -38.46
C ALA A 1002 2.22 6.42 -39.87
N GLU A 1003 1.74 5.26 -40.31
CA GLU A 1003 1.92 4.72 -41.66
C GLU A 1003 0.57 4.78 -42.40
N ALA A 1004 0.55 5.25 -43.65
CA ALA A 1004 -0.67 5.33 -44.48
C ALA A 1004 -1.35 3.96 -44.73
#